data_AF-A0A9N9XSV1-F1
#
_entry.id   AF-A0A9N9XSV1-F1
#
_cell.length_a   1.000
_cell.length_b   1.000
_cell.length_c   1.000
_cell.angle_alpha   90.00
_cell.angle_beta   90.00
_cell.angle_gamma   90.00
#
_symmetry.space_group_name_H-M   'P 1'
#
loop_
_entity.id
_entity.type
_entity.pdbx_description
1 polymer ?
#
loop_
_entity_poly.entity_id
_entity_poly.type
_entity_poly.pdbx_seq_one_letter_code
_entity_poly.pdbx_strand_id
1 'polypeptide(L)'
;MDFYVHFKKYEYILNGKSQLLSDKVIILIKLWTELSEYDFSNTELKSLIDLIDWAIIHTMNITLTAEWQVYADLFKNELLLKIELSSKNFLARNLGFRNRFDKLNYVIAVTWANPTLEKLINIPNCEITNEEMEFFRQEQAHLVSIRLMMLCKSNCEDLALNLVTAFLKYLKSEHFKDDCCVSAEQKWFIFDMKLVLLYKFKDVDELESMIKLLSYEDGLYLINRFMKKNPKLMKIWKYSPNIVTIALPIYLQEILKENNSNNHEIFNQLIELFLSKNSIEDFKNLFLQSDLLTLLNRIKTNKNPLLKSYILELFVKNLTTFINQIEALKDTENATKTESATAQLAEIYSDLAEFMADKVKVARECVLTAFSLKPTQERLTNLEKLAQKSGLQIDSDRSNWVCKLHPPIDEDDARIYKCPECNKLISVPQVDNPLKVNLALNDAINTLDLPPELCEDLINCISNPRYKVLSWYIPWIDLYRICLLYLSNERGIRNFITELKFLDIDYSMFDDAGHHPLQEYGGIEKGYEKYLDSSFNPNEDEEEPETRSENCAIEGEDYDPNSIESLKKILSIQNSQEHDSKNNDVTHCSKNILTQSNSQHKDKRSKFKSNNFKRKLRSFTKDKSRKKRKHFKRAE
;
A
#
# COMPACT_ATOMS: atom_id res chain seq x y z
N MET A 1 -12.68 -49.69 -20.18
CA MET A 1 -11.78 -49.92 -19.03
C MET A 1 -10.53 -49.11 -19.29
N ASP A 2 -10.10 -48.26 -18.37
CA ASP A 2 -9.17 -47.18 -18.70
C ASP A 2 -7.77 -47.67 -19.07
N PHE A 3 -7.45 -47.54 -20.37
CA PHE A 3 -6.11 -47.72 -20.94
C PHE A 3 -5.02 -46.98 -20.14
N TYR A 4 -5.34 -45.77 -19.66
CA TYR A 4 -4.45 -44.94 -18.84
C TYR A 4 -4.15 -45.54 -17.45
N VAL A 5 -5.06 -46.33 -16.87
CA VAL A 5 -4.84 -47.03 -15.59
C VAL A 5 -3.80 -48.15 -15.74
N HIS A 6 -3.71 -48.80 -16.91
CA HIS A 6 -2.74 -49.87 -17.15
C HIS A 6 -1.30 -49.40 -16.95
N PHE A 7 -0.94 -48.20 -17.42
CA PHE A 7 0.43 -47.67 -17.28
C PHE A 7 0.66 -46.91 -15.96
N LYS A 8 -0.40 -46.39 -15.33
CA LYS A 8 -0.34 -45.75 -14.01
C LYS A 8 0.14 -46.67 -12.88
N LYS A 9 0.13 -48.01 -13.06
CA LYS A 9 0.80 -48.95 -12.13
C LYS A 9 2.26 -48.58 -11.82
N TYR A 10 2.96 -47.89 -12.73
CA TYR A 10 4.33 -47.43 -12.55
C TYR A 10 4.48 -46.08 -11.82
N GLU A 11 3.41 -45.30 -11.70
CA GLU A 11 3.46 -43.93 -11.19
C GLU A 11 3.99 -43.85 -9.75
N TYR A 12 3.67 -44.83 -8.91
CA TYR A 12 4.17 -44.95 -7.53
C TYR A 12 5.71 -45.05 -7.48
N ILE A 13 6.34 -45.81 -8.39
CA ILE A 13 7.79 -46.01 -8.40
C ILE A 13 8.48 -44.81 -9.05
N LEU A 14 7.99 -44.35 -10.20
CA LEU A 14 8.54 -43.21 -10.93
C LEU A 14 8.52 -41.92 -10.08
N ASN A 15 7.42 -41.63 -9.38
CA ASN A 15 7.32 -40.47 -8.47
C ASN A 15 7.88 -40.72 -7.06
N GLY A 16 8.12 -41.98 -6.67
CA GLY A 16 8.52 -42.36 -5.30
C GLY A 16 9.79 -41.66 -4.82
N LYS A 17 9.72 -40.92 -3.71
CA LYS A 17 10.87 -40.14 -3.17
C LYS A 17 11.93 -40.99 -2.45
N SER A 18 11.60 -42.25 -2.13
CA SER A 18 12.46 -43.24 -1.48
C SER A 18 13.20 -44.17 -2.44
N GLN A 19 12.67 -44.37 -3.65
CA GLN A 19 13.17 -45.32 -4.66
C GLN A 19 14.51 -44.89 -5.25
N LEU A 20 15.38 -45.84 -5.59
CA LEU A 20 16.68 -45.54 -6.20
C LEU A 20 16.50 -45.19 -7.68
N LEU A 21 17.45 -44.45 -8.25
CA LEU A 21 17.40 -44.06 -9.66
C LEU A 21 17.52 -45.28 -10.60
N SER A 22 18.27 -46.31 -10.21
CA SER A 22 18.31 -47.62 -10.88
C SER A 22 16.92 -48.20 -11.10
N ASP A 23 16.13 -48.25 -10.03
CA ASP A 23 14.86 -48.96 -9.98
C ASP A 23 13.83 -48.22 -10.85
N LYS A 24 13.89 -46.88 -10.82
CA LYS A 24 13.11 -46.02 -11.71
C LYS A 24 13.48 -46.19 -13.18
N VAL A 25 14.77 -46.32 -13.51
CA VAL A 25 15.25 -46.53 -14.88
C VAL A 25 14.84 -47.91 -15.40
N ILE A 26 14.92 -48.96 -14.58
CA ILE A 26 14.44 -50.31 -14.93
C ILE A 26 12.93 -50.30 -15.19
N ILE A 27 12.14 -49.64 -14.34
CA ILE A 27 10.70 -49.47 -14.55
C ILE A 27 10.39 -48.63 -15.79
N LEU A 28 11.21 -47.62 -16.10
CA LEU A 28 11.07 -46.82 -17.31
C LEU A 28 11.35 -47.63 -18.59
N ILE A 29 12.39 -48.48 -18.59
CA ILE A 29 12.70 -49.41 -19.68
C ILE A 29 11.57 -50.43 -19.85
N LYS A 30 10.97 -50.91 -18.75
CA LYS A 30 9.80 -51.78 -18.80
C LYS A 30 8.58 -51.07 -19.38
N LEU A 31 8.31 -49.83 -18.98
CA LEU A 31 7.24 -48.99 -19.55
C LEU A 31 7.40 -48.86 -21.08
N TRP A 32 8.58 -48.47 -21.57
CA TRP A 32 8.83 -48.37 -23.01
C TRP A 32 8.85 -49.73 -23.73
N THR A 33 9.09 -50.84 -23.03
CA THR A 33 8.89 -52.19 -23.61
C THR A 33 7.41 -52.48 -23.80
N GLU A 34 6.59 -52.33 -22.75
CA GLU A 34 5.13 -52.55 -22.84
C GLU A 34 4.47 -51.59 -23.84
N LEU A 35 4.95 -50.34 -23.99
CA LEU A 35 4.50 -49.40 -25.04
C LEU A 35 4.90 -49.83 -26.46
N SER A 36 6.02 -50.53 -26.65
CA SER A 36 6.43 -51.04 -27.96
C SER A 36 5.63 -52.29 -28.40
N GLU A 37 4.99 -52.97 -27.45
CA GLU A 37 4.28 -54.25 -27.65
C GLU A 37 2.74 -54.10 -27.63
N TYR A 38 2.21 -52.94 -27.25
CA TYR A 38 0.76 -52.69 -27.10
C TYR A 38 0.05 -52.35 -28.44
N ASP A 39 -1.11 -52.95 -28.70
CA ASP A 39 -1.94 -52.63 -29.88
C ASP A 39 -2.76 -51.34 -29.69
N PHE A 40 -2.39 -50.28 -30.40
CA PHE A 40 -3.07 -48.98 -30.36
C PHE A 40 -4.25 -48.84 -31.35
N SER A 41 -4.65 -49.91 -32.05
CA SER A 41 -5.70 -49.86 -33.09
C SER A 41 -7.04 -49.33 -32.57
N ASN A 42 -7.44 -49.77 -31.38
CA ASN A 42 -8.71 -49.40 -30.73
C ASN A 42 -8.61 -48.20 -29.79
N THR A 43 -7.45 -47.53 -29.72
CA THR A 43 -7.23 -46.39 -28.82
C THR A 43 -7.51 -45.04 -29.51
N GLU A 44 -8.17 -44.13 -28.81
CA GLU A 44 -8.38 -42.75 -29.24
C GLU A 44 -7.06 -41.97 -29.34
N LEU A 45 -6.93 -41.14 -30.38
CA LEU A 45 -5.71 -40.36 -30.63
C LEU A 45 -5.37 -39.41 -29.46
N LYS A 46 -6.38 -38.85 -28.78
CA LYS A 46 -6.18 -38.00 -27.61
C LYS A 46 -5.55 -38.76 -26.44
N SER A 47 -6.05 -39.95 -26.11
CA SER A 47 -5.46 -40.78 -25.05
C SER A 47 -4.04 -41.26 -25.38
N LEU A 48 -3.72 -41.45 -26.67
CA LEU A 48 -2.34 -41.73 -27.11
C LEU A 48 -1.43 -40.51 -26.95
N ILE A 49 -1.92 -39.30 -27.25
CA ILE A 49 -1.23 -38.02 -27.01
C ILE A 49 -0.94 -37.84 -25.50
N ASP A 50 -1.95 -38.00 -24.65
CA ASP A 50 -1.82 -37.86 -23.19
C ASP A 50 -0.84 -38.90 -22.60
N LEU A 51 -0.87 -40.15 -23.10
CA LEU A 51 0.04 -41.21 -22.65
C LEU A 51 1.48 -41.00 -23.09
N ILE A 52 1.73 -40.61 -24.36
CA ILE A 52 3.11 -40.40 -24.83
C ILE A 52 3.73 -39.18 -24.16
N ASP A 53 2.97 -38.11 -23.92
CA ASP A 53 3.47 -36.93 -23.21
C ASP A 53 3.75 -37.24 -21.73
N TRP A 54 2.92 -38.05 -21.07
CA TRP A 54 3.20 -38.59 -19.73
C TRP A 54 4.49 -39.42 -19.69
N ALA A 55 4.70 -40.32 -20.66
CA ALA A 55 5.90 -41.16 -20.75
C ALA A 55 7.18 -40.35 -21.05
N ILE A 56 7.09 -39.35 -21.93
CA ILE A 56 8.14 -38.35 -22.21
C ILE A 56 8.51 -37.59 -20.95
N ILE A 57 7.52 -37.05 -20.23
CA ILE A 57 7.73 -36.25 -19.01
C ILE A 57 8.41 -37.09 -17.92
N HIS A 58 8.00 -38.34 -17.69
CA HIS A 58 8.69 -39.23 -16.73
C HIS A 58 10.11 -39.56 -17.17
N THR A 59 10.32 -39.82 -18.46
CA THR A 59 11.66 -40.08 -19.02
C THR A 59 12.59 -38.89 -18.80
N MET A 60 12.15 -37.68 -19.13
CA MET A 60 12.94 -36.46 -18.93
C MET A 60 13.18 -36.15 -17.45
N ASN A 61 12.19 -36.35 -16.56
CA ASN A 61 12.35 -36.20 -15.11
C ASN A 61 13.37 -37.19 -14.49
N ILE A 62 13.77 -38.24 -15.22
CA ILE A 62 14.76 -39.23 -14.81
C ILE A 62 16.12 -38.96 -15.47
N THR A 63 16.17 -38.83 -16.81
CA THR A 63 17.43 -38.71 -17.57
C THR A 63 18.09 -37.34 -17.48
N LEU A 64 17.35 -36.28 -17.12
CA LEU A 64 17.93 -34.96 -16.85
C LEU A 64 18.35 -34.77 -15.38
N THR A 65 18.23 -35.79 -14.52
CA THR A 65 18.76 -35.71 -13.13
C THR A 65 20.28 -35.67 -13.10
N ALA A 66 20.86 -34.99 -12.10
CA ALA A 66 22.32 -34.98 -11.89
C ALA A 66 22.91 -36.38 -11.64
N GLU A 67 22.11 -37.34 -11.16
CA GLU A 67 22.55 -38.70 -10.87
C GLU A 67 22.54 -39.61 -12.12
N TRP A 68 21.82 -39.26 -13.20
CA TRP A 68 21.80 -40.03 -14.45
C TRP A 68 23.18 -40.22 -15.09
N GLN A 69 24.12 -39.27 -14.95
CA GLN A 69 25.49 -39.40 -15.47
C GLN A 69 26.29 -40.57 -14.85
N VAL A 70 25.79 -41.23 -13.80
CA VAL A 70 26.38 -42.44 -13.21
C VAL A 70 25.78 -43.72 -13.80
N TYR A 71 24.58 -43.65 -14.36
CA TYR A 71 23.79 -44.77 -14.87
C TYR A 71 23.68 -44.80 -16.41
N ALA A 72 23.98 -43.69 -17.08
CA ALA A 72 23.89 -43.56 -18.53
C ALA A 72 24.71 -44.63 -19.26
N ASP A 73 25.94 -44.90 -18.83
CA ASP A 73 26.83 -45.89 -19.47
C ASP A 73 26.28 -47.33 -19.40
N LEU A 74 25.34 -47.61 -18.48
CA LEU A 74 24.68 -48.91 -18.33
C LEU A 74 23.35 -48.96 -19.10
N PHE A 75 22.49 -47.95 -18.93
CA PHE A 75 21.08 -48.03 -19.33
C PHE A 75 20.68 -47.16 -20.53
N LYS A 76 21.53 -46.21 -20.97
CA LYS A 76 21.16 -45.26 -22.04
C LYS A 76 20.83 -45.94 -23.36
N ASN A 77 21.66 -46.92 -23.76
CA ASN A 77 21.52 -47.58 -25.06
C ASN A 77 20.28 -48.48 -25.09
N GLU A 78 20.00 -49.20 -24.00
CA GLU A 78 18.77 -50.00 -23.85
C GLU A 78 17.51 -49.12 -23.85
N LEU A 79 17.52 -48.03 -23.09
CA LEU A 79 16.40 -47.08 -23.04
C LEU A 79 16.12 -46.45 -24.41
N LEU A 80 17.16 -46.01 -25.15
CA LEU A 80 17.02 -45.49 -26.51
C LEU A 80 16.43 -46.55 -27.46
N LEU A 81 16.89 -47.80 -27.39
CA LEU A 81 16.38 -48.90 -28.22
C LEU A 81 14.89 -49.17 -27.96
N LYS A 82 14.45 -49.18 -26.70
CA LYS A 82 13.02 -49.36 -26.36
C LYS A 82 12.15 -48.18 -26.77
N ILE A 83 12.70 -46.96 -26.74
CA ILE A 83 12.02 -45.76 -27.26
C ILE A 83 11.93 -45.79 -28.79
N GLU A 84 12.95 -46.29 -29.50
CA GLU A 84 12.91 -46.46 -30.96
C GLU A 84 11.89 -47.52 -31.41
N LEU A 85 11.81 -48.66 -30.70
CA LEU A 85 10.78 -49.67 -30.94
C LEU A 85 9.37 -49.11 -30.67
N SER A 86 9.20 -48.36 -29.58
CA SER A 86 7.94 -47.64 -29.31
C SER A 86 7.59 -46.63 -30.41
N SER A 87 8.58 -45.87 -30.90
CA SER A 87 8.41 -44.89 -31.97
C SER A 87 7.79 -45.54 -33.21
N LYS A 88 8.28 -46.72 -33.63
CA LYS A 88 7.74 -47.45 -34.79
C LYS A 88 6.25 -47.80 -34.62
N ASN A 89 5.84 -48.24 -33.43
CA ASN A 89 4.43 -48.56 -33.11
C ASN A 89 3.55 -47.29 -33.13
N PHE A 90 3.95 -46.23 -32.43
CA PHE A 90 3.21 -44.95 -32.45
C PHE A 90 3.14 -44.31 -33.85
N LEU A 91 4.21 -44.38 -34.64
CA LEU A 91 4.26 -43.83 -36.01
C LEU A 91 3.36 -44.59 -36.99
N ALA A 92 3.19 -45.91 -36.82
CA ALA A 92 2.23 -46.68 -37.58
C ALA A 92 0.78 -46.23 -37.32
N ARG A 93 0.48 -45.70 -36.12
CA ARG A 93 -0.82 -45.13 -35.77
C ARG A 93 -0.99 -43.67 -36.19
N ASN A 94 0.04 -42.83 -36.07
CA ASN A 94 0.05 -41.45 -36.58
C ASN A 94 1.48 -40.90 -36.75
N LEU A 95 1.83 -40.43 -37.96
CA LEU A 95 3.14 -39.84 -38.25
C LEU A 95 3.47 -38.58 -37.44
N GLY A 96 2.46 -37.85 -36.95
CA GLY A 96 2.64 -36.64 -36.12
C GLY A 96 3.37 -36.86 -34.80
N PHE A 97 3.49 -38.12 -34.34
CA PHE A 97 4.31 -38.44 -33.16
C PHE A 97 5.83 -38.30 -33.40
N ARG A 98 6.31 -38.27 -34.66
CA ARG A 98 7.75 -38.23 -35.02
C ARG A 98 8.54 -37.19 -34.24
N ASN A 99 8.09 -35.93 -34.29
CA ASN A 99 8.77 -34.79 -33.67
C ASN A 99 8.88 -34.92 -32.14
N ARG A 100 8.04 -35.74 -31.49
CA ARG A 100 8.12 -36.02 -30.05
C ARG A 100 9.21 -37.04 -29.73
N PHE A 101 9.28 -38.13 -30.50
CA PHE A 101 10.32 -39.15 -30.37
C PHE A 101 11.71 -38.62 -30.74
N ASP A 102 11.83 -37.85 -31.82
CA ASP A 102 13.12 -37.30 -32.26
C ASP A 102 13.69 -36.34 -31.21
N LYS A 103 12.85 -35.48 -30.62
CA LYS A 103 13.23 -34.62 -29.47
C LYS A 103 13.61 -35.45 -28.23
N LEU A 104 12.84 -36.48 -27.87
CA LEU A 104 13.17 -37.33 -26.72
C LEU A 104 14.52 -38.03 -26.91
N ASN A 105 14.75 -38.61 -28.10
CA ASN A 105 15.99 -39.28 -28.46
C ASN A 105 17.18 -38.31 -28.44
N TYR A 106 17.05 -37.10 -28.99
CA TYR A 106 18.07 -36.05 -28.93
C TYR A 106 18.44 -35.71 -27.47
N VAL A 107 17.44 -35.50 -26.60
CA VAL A 107 17.65 -35.15 -25.19
C VAL A 107 18.33 -36.29 -24.42
N ILE A 108 17.99 -37.55 -24.67
CA ILE A 108 18.64 -38.70 -24.02
C ILE A 108 20.06 -38.93 -24.59
N ALA A 109 20.25 -38.67 -25.88
CA ALA A 109 21.56 -38.71 -26.53
C ALA A 109 22.52 -37.67 -25.93
N VAL A 110 22.07 -36.41 -25.76
CA VAL A 110 22.90 -35.25 -25.40
C VAL A 110 22.29 -34.50 -24.20
N THR A 111 22.12 -35.18 -23.07
CA THR A 111 21.42 -34.66 -21.88
C THR A 111 21.95 -33.32 -21.37
N TRP A 112 23.22 -33.26 -20.97
CA TRP A 112 23.89 -32.06 -20.43
C TRP A 112 25.24 -31.78 -21.12
N ALA A 113 25.46 -32.40 -22.28
CA ALA A 113 26.74 -32.38 -23.00
C ALA A 113 26.67 -31.59 -24.33
N ASN A 114 25.59 -30.84 -24.56
CA ASN A 114 25.49 -29.91 -25.68
C ASN A 114 26.41 -28.69 -25.37
N PRO A 115 27.29 -28.25 -26.28
CA PRO A 115 28.26 -27.20 -26.01
C PRO A 115 27.62 -25.82 -25.82
N THR A 116 26.60 -25.49 -26.60
CA THR A 116 25.79 -24.26 -26.48
C THR A 116 25.10 -24.21 -25.12
N LEU A 117 24.54 -25.33 -24.65
CA LEU A 117 23.99 -25.45 -23.30
C LEU A 117 25.08 -25.33 -22.22
N GLU A 118 26.24 -25.96 -22.40
CA GLU A 118 27.34 -25.86 -21.43
C GLU A 118 27.86 -24.41 -21.31
N LYS A 119 27.89 -23.65 -22.42
CA LYS A 119 28.13 -22.20 -22.45
C LYS A 119 27.04 -21.44 -21.69
N LEU A 120 25.77 -21.62 -22.07
CA LEU A 120 24.59 -20.96 -21.49
C LEU A 120 24.44 -21.15 -19.97
N ILE A 121 24.77 -22.33 -19.42
CA ILE A 121 24.63 -22.59 -17.97
C ILE A 121 25.86 -22.17 -17.15
N ASN A 122 27.06 -22.16 -17.72
CA ASN A 122 28.29 -21.85 -16.97
C ASN A 122 28.75 -20.39 -17.11
N ILE A 123 28.35 -19.66 -18.16
CA ILE A 123 28.69 -18.24 -18.35
C ILE A 123 27.54 -17.37 -17.81
N PRO A 124 27.71 -16.63 -16.70
CA PRO A 124 26.70 -15.71 -16.21
C PRO A 124 26.51 -14.57 -17.21
N ASN A 125 25.26 -14.12 -17.37
CA ASN A 125 24.88 -13.06 -18.30
C ASN A 125 25.35 -13.25 -19.75
N CYS A 126 25.51 -14.50 -20.22
CA CYS A 126 25.86 -14.84 -21.60
C CYS A 126 25.07 -14.00 -22.64
N GLU A 127 25.75 -13.58 -23.70
CA GLU A 127 25.12 -12.97 -24.87
C GLU A 127 24.42 -14.06 -25.71
N ILE A 128 23.39 -13.65 -26.45
CA ILE A 128 22.56 -14.55 -27.26
C ILE A 128 22.92 -14.32 -28.72
N THR A 129 23.75 -15.20 -29.27
CA THR A 129 24.08 -15.21 -30.70
C THR A 129 23.16 -16.18 -31.43
N ASN A 130 23.27 -16.26 -32.76
CA ASN A 130 22.45 -17.16 -33.58
C ASN A 130 22.54 -18.63 -33.13
N GLU A 131 23.67 -19.07 -32.55
CA GLU A 131 23.83 -20.43 -32.00
C GLU A 131 22.89 -20.67 -30.79
N GLU A 132 22.86 -19.73 -29.84
CA GLU A 132 21.96 -19.80 -28.68
C GLU A 132 20.49 -19.67 -29.09
N MET A 133 20.17 -18.82 -30.08
CA MET A 133 18.80 -18.70 -30.59
C MET A 133 18.31 -20.01 -31.19
N GLU A 134 19.13 -20.68 -32.01
CA GLU A 134 18.75 -21.94 -32.66
C GLU A 134 18.64 -23.09 -31.66
N PHE A 135 19.53 -23.14 -30.66
CA PHE A 135 19.40 -24.05 -29.53
C PHE A 135 18.05 -23.87 -28.80
N PHE A 136 17.63 -22.63 -28.55
CA PHE A 136 16.34 -22.35 -27.91
C PHE A 136 15.12 -22.61 -28.79
N ARG A 137 15.20 -22.42 -30.13
CA ARG A 137 14.18 -22.91 -31.08
C ARG A 137 14.02 -24.43 -31.00
N GLN A 138 15.13 -25.16 -31.00
CA GLN A 138 15.14 -26.63 -30.97
C GLN A 138 14.55 -27.20 -29.66
N GLU A 139 14.98 -26.65 -28.51
CA GLU A 139 14.53 -27.10 -27.19
C GLU A 139 13.08 -26.70 -26.87
N GLN A 140 12.70 -25.46 -27.20
CA GLN A 140 11.41 -24.84 -26.85
C GLN A 140 11.21 -24.65 -25.33
N ALA A 141 10.31 -23.74 -24.96
CA ALA A 141 10.09 -23.33 -23.57
C ALA A 141 9.69 -24.48 -22.61
N HIS A 142 9.05 -25.53 -23.11
CA HIS A 142 8.70 -26.70 -22.31
C HIS A 142 9.94 -27.44 -21.79
N LEU A 143 10.91 -27.73 -22.65
CA LEU A 143 12.12 -28.44 -22.26
C LEU A 143 13.04 -27.58 -21.38
N VAL A 144 13.16 -26.28 -21.70
CA VAL A 144 13.84 -25.30 -20.85
C VAL A 144 13.21 -25.28 -19.45
N SER A 145 11.88 -25.31 -19.33
CA SER A 145 11.17 -25.39 -18.04
C SER A 145 11.51 -26.67 -17.27
N ILE A 146 11.58 -27.82 -17.94
CA ILE A 146 12.02 -29.09 -17.32
C ILE A 146 13.48 -29.01 -16.85
N ARG A 147 14.38 -28.44 -17.67
CA ARG A 147 15.81 -28.25 -17.31
C ARG A 147 15.97 -27.37 -16.08
N LEU A 148 15.27 -26.22 -16.03
CA LEU A 148 15.25 -25.34 -14.85
C LEU A 148 14.73 -26.06 -13.60
N MET A 149 13.67 -26.86 -13.74
CA MET A 149 13.17 -27.69 -12.65
C MET A 149 14.19 -28.75 -12.21
N MET A 150 14.92 -29.40 -13.12
CA MET A 150 15.93 -30.41 -12.77
C MET A 150 17.17 -29.82 -12.12
N LEU A 151 17.67 -28.68 -12.59
CA LEU A 151 18.77 -27.96 -11.96
C LEU A 151 18.40 -27.59 -10.52
N CYS A 152 17.20 -27.04 -10.30
CA CYS A 152 16.72 -26.70 -8.96
C CYS A 152 16.45 -27.92 -8.07
N LYS A 153 15.90 -29.03 -8.60
CA LYS A 153 15.79 -30.31 -7.86
C LYS A 153 17.17 -30.89 -7.50
N SER A 154 18.20 -30.59 -8.27
CA SER A 154 19.59 -31.05 -8.06
C SER A 154 20.41 -30.15 -7.13
N ASN A 155 19.87 -29.00 -6.69
CA ASN A 155 20.59 -27.93 -5.98
C ASN A 155 21.70 -27.26 -6.81
N CYS A 156 21.44 -27.08 -8.11
CA CYS A 156 22.27 -26.35 -9.07
C CYS A 156 21.58 -25.05 -9.50
N GLU A 157 21.04 -24.30 -8.52
CA GLU A 157 20.27 -23.08 -8.79
C GLU A 157 21.12 -21.94 -9.36
N ASP A 158 22.43 -21.98 -9.20
CA ASP A 158 23.39 -21.07 -9.84
C ASP A 158 23.37 -21.25 -11.37
N LEU A 159 23.43 -22.50 -11.83
CA LEU A 159 23.30 -22.84 -13.25
C LEU A 159 21.88 -22.57 -13.79
N ALA A 160 20.86 -22.70 -12.93
CA ALA A 160 19.47 -22.37 -13.29
C ALA A 160 19.27 -20.87 -13.50
N LEU A 161 19.90 -20.02 -12.68
CA LEU A 161 19.83 -18.56 -12.81
C LEU A 161 20.47 -18.09 -14.13
N ASN A 162 21.61 -18.68 -14.53
CA ASN A 162 22.23 -18.41 -15.82
C ASN A 162 21.30 -18.79 -16.98
N LEU A 163 20.76 -20.03 -16.96
CA LEU A 163 19.88 -20.54 -18.02
C LEU A 163 18.59 -19.72 -18.17
N VAL A 164 17.92 -19.38 -17.07
CA VAL A 164 16.66 -18.61 -17.12
C VAL A 164 16.92 -17.17 -17.56
N THR A 165 18.04 -16.56 -17.16
CA THR A 165 18.42 -15.20 -17.60
C THR A 165 18.72 -15.18 -19.09
N ALA A 166 19.47 -16.17 -19.60
CA ALA A 166 19.75 -16.29 -21.03
C ALA A 166 18.48 -16.55 -21.86
N PHE A 167 17.57 -17.40 -21.38
CA PHE A 167 16.29 -17.62 -22.07
C PHE A 167 15.38 -16.37 -22.04
N LEU A 168 15.35 -15.61 -20.94
CA LEU A 168 14.62 -14.35 -20.87
C LEU A 168 15.22 -13.26 -21.79
N LYS A 169 16.55 -13.24 -22.02
CA LYS A 169 17.15 -12.41 -23.07
C LYS A 169 16.67 -12.83 -24.46
N TYR A 170 16.65 -14.12 -24.77
CA TYR A 170 16.12 -14.66 -26.03
C TYR A 170 14.65 -14.29 -26.26
N LEU A 171 13.78 -14.47 -25.26
CA LEU A 171 12.36 -14.07 -25.35
C LEU A 171 12.14 -12.56 -25.58
N LYS A 172 13.12 -11.70 -25.23
CA LYS A 172 13.09 -10.25 -25.46
C LYS A 172 13.72 -9.81 -26.78
N SER A 173 14.39 -10.72 -27.50
CA SER A 173 15.04 -10.42 -28.78
C SER A 173 14.02 -10.24 -29.92
N GLU A 174 14.33 -9.39 -30.90
CA GLU A 174 13.43 -9.16 -32.03
C GLU A 174 13.20 -10.41 -32.90
N HIS A 175 14.16 -11.34 -32.91
CA HIS A 175 14.10 -12.61 -33.62
C HIS A 175 13.18 -13.67 -32.97
N PHE A 176 12.54 -13.36 -31.84
CA PHE A 176 11.58 -14.25 -31.18
C PHE A 176 10.17 -14.25 -31.83
N LYS A 177 9.89 -13.35 -32.79
CA LYS A 177 8.52 -13.02 -33.21
C LYS A 177 7.71 -14.16 -33.85
N ASP A 178 8.33 -15.10 -34.59
CA ASP A 178 7.59 -15.98 -35.52
C ASP A 178 7.57 -17.50 -35.22
N ASP A 179 8.56 -18.07 -34.51
CA ASP A 179 8.86 -19.52 -34.59
C ASP A 179 8.51 -20.40 -33.36
N CYS A 180 8.08 -19.85 -32.21
CA CYS A 180 8.00 -20.63 -30.97
C CYS A 180 6.66 -20.55 -30.23
N CYS A 181 5.95 -21.69 -30.16
CA CYS A 181 4.70 -21.87 -29.42
C CYS A 181 4.90 -21.85 -27.89
N VAL A 182 5.23 -20.70 -27.32
CA VAL A 182 5.41 -20.50 -25.88
C VAL A 182 4.09 -20.03 -25.24
N SER A 183 3.43 -20.94 -24.53
CA SER A 183 2.20 -20.65 -23.78
C SER A 183 2.41 -19.59 -22.69
N ALA A 184 1.34 -18.87 -22.34
CA ALA A 184 1.38 -17.88 -21.25
C ALA A 184 1.82 -18.50 -19.92
N GLU A 185 1.36 -19.72 -19.59
CA GLU A 185 1.77 -20.45 -18.39
C GLU A 185 3.28 -20.74 -18.34
N GLN A 186 3.90 -21.05 -19.48
CA GLN A 186 5.35 -21.24 -19.57
C GLN A 186 6.11 -19.92 -19.40
N LYS A 187 5.62 -18.82 -19.99
CA LYS A 187 6.20 -17.47 -19.75
C LYS A 187 6.17 -17.14 -18.26
N TRP A 188 5.03 -17.36 -17.60
CA TRP A 188 4.90 -17.13 -16.16
C TRP A 188 5.73 -18.07 -15.30
N PHE A 189 5.81 -19.37 -15.62
CA PHE A 189 6.68 -20.30 -14.89
C PHE A 189 8.15 -19.86 -14.96
N ILE A 190 8.63 -19.48 -16.14
CA ILE A 190 10.01 -19.06 -16.40
C ILE A 190 10.31 -17.73 -15.70
N PHE A 191 9.37 -16.78 -15.72
CA PHE A 191 9.48 -15.51 -15.00
C PHE A 191 9.49 -15.71 -13.48
N ASP A 192 8.56 -16.51 -12.94
CA ASP A 192 8.49 -16.87 -11.53
C ASP A 192 9.78 -17.58 -11.06
N MET A 193 10.38 -18.41 -11.94
CA MET A 193 11.68 -19.05 -11.69
C MET A 193 12.84 -18.04 -11.63
N LYS A 194 12.89 -17.02 -12.49
CA LYS A 194 13.91 -15.95 -12.41
C LYS A 194 13.79 -15.17 -11.09
N LEU A 195 12.59 -14.69 -10.72
CA LEU A 195 12.39 -13.93 -9.48
C LEU A 195 12.79 -14.72 -8.22
N VAL A 196 12.36 -15.98 -8.10
CA VAL A 196 12.68 -16.80 -6.91
C VAL A 196 14.17 -17.16 -6.83
N LEU A 197 14.87 -17.20 -7.97
CA LEU A 197 16.31 -17.41 -8.03
C LEU A 197 17.08 -16.13 -7.68
N LEU A 198 16.67 -14.96 -8.18
CA LEU A 198 17.24 -13.66 -7.79
C LEU A 198 17.20 -13.46 -6.27
N TYR A 199 16.03 -13.66 -5.65
CA TYR A 199 15.90 -13.60 -4.20
C TYR A 199 16.82 -14.59 -3.48
N LYS A 200 16.93 -15.85 -3.97
CA LYS A 200 17.86 -16.84 -3.37
C LYS A 200 19.31 -16.34 -3.38
N PHE A 201 19.73 -15.66 -4.44
CA PHE A 201 21.10 -15.15 -4.61
C PHE A 201 21.29 -13.73 -4.08
N LYS A 202 20.28 -13.13 -3.44
CA LYS A 202 20.25 -11.76 -2.88
C LYS A 202 20.38 -10.64 -3.90
N ASP A 203 20.06 -10.91 -5.16
CA ASP A 203 19.94 -9.87 -6.17
C ASP A 203 18.52 -9.27 -6.08
N VAL A 204 18.34 -8.37 -5.11
CA VAL A 204 17.05 -7.73 -4.83
C VAL A 204 16.80 -6.59 -5.83
N ASP A 205 17.86 -5.95 -6.32
CA ASP A 205 17.77 -4.81 -7.23
C ASP A 205 17.26 -5.22 -8.63
N GLU A 206 17.76 -6.33 -9.22
CA GLU A 206 17.18 -6.86 -10.47
C GLU A 206 15.75 -7.38 -10.22
N LEU A 207 15.47 -7.94 -9.04
CA LEU A 207 14.16 -8.47 -8.68
C LEU A 207 13.09 -7.37 -8.58
N GLU A 208 13.37 -6.27 -7.89
CA GLU A 208 12.46 -5.13 -7.83
C GLU A 208 12.29 -4.50 -9.21
N SER A 209 13.38 -4.32 -9.94
CA SER A 209 13.34 -3.80 -11.31
C SER A 209 12.47 -4.65 -12.23
N MET A 210 12.48 -5.98 -12.07
CA MET A 210 11.61 -6.89 -12.81
C MET A 210 10.14 -6.86 -12.37
N ILE A 211 9.85 -6.54 -11.10
CA ILE A 211 8.48 -6.41 -10.56
C ILE A 211 7.83 -5.10 -11.05
N LYS A 212 8.58 -3.99 -11.00
CA LYS A 212 8.14 -2.63 -11.42
C LYS A 212 7.94 -2.48 -12.94
N LEU A 213 8.38 -3.46 -13.73
CA LEU A 213 8.17 -3.55 -15.18
C LEU A 213 6.88 -4.30 -15.58
N LEU A 214 6.07 -4.75 -14.62
CA LEU A 214 4.78 -5.42 -14.87
C LEU A 214 3.61 -4.43 -14.79
N SER A 215 2.52 -4.74 -15.48
CA SER A 215 1.23 -4.07 -15.23
C SER A 215 0.70 -4.41 -13.83
N TYR A 216 -0.20 -3.59 -13.28
CA TYR A 216 -0.82 -3.88 -11.98
C TYR A 216 -1.68 -5.17 -12.00
N GLU A 217 -2.27 -5.50 -13.15
CA GLU A 217 -2.97 -6.77 -13.37
C GLU A 217 -1.99 -7.96 -13.29
N ASP A 218 -0.85 -7.87 -13.97
CA ASP A 218 0.22 -8.87 -13.94
C ASP A 218 0.87 -8.97 -12.55
N GLY A 219 0.96 -7.87 -11.82
CA GLY A 219 1.49 -7.77 -10.45
C GLY A 219 0.56 -8.41 -9.42
N LEU A 220 -0.74 -8.11 -9.47
CA LEU A 220 -1.77 -8.79 -8.69
C LEU A 220 -1.82 -10.29 -9.04
N TYR A 221 -1.70 -10.64 -10.32
CA TYR A 221 -1.63 -12.03 -10.75
C TYR A 221 -0.35 -12.72 -10.27
N LEU A 222 0.81 -12.06 -10.29
CA LEU A 222 2.07 -12.53 -9.71
C LEU A 222 1.92 -12.85 -8.23
N ILE A 223 1.38 -11.92 -7.45
CA ILE A 223 1.15 -12.13 -6.01
C ILE A 223 0.26 -13.36 -5.80
N ASN A 224 -0.84 -13.48 -6.56
CA ASN A 224 -1.73 -14.64 -6.53
C ASN A 224 -1.07 -15.95 -6.97
N ARG A 225 -0.15 -15.94 -7.96
CA ARG A 225 0.64 -17.12 -8.33
C ARG A 225 1.61 -17.51 -7.23
N PHE A 226 2.32 -16.54 -6.64
CA PHE A 226 3.33 -16.78 -5.61
C PHE A 226 2.71 -17.26 -4.29
N MET A 227 1.54 -16.76 -3.91
CA MET A 227 0.73 -17.27 -2.79
C MET A 227 0.40 -18.76 -2.92
N LYS A 228 0.25 -19.27 -4.16
CA LYS A 228 -0.16 -20.66 -4.44
C LYS A 228 1.03 -21.62 -4.66
N LYS A 229 2.29 -21.16 -4.60
CA LYS A 229 3.48 -22.03 -4.81
C LYS A 229 3.71 -22.92 -3.59
N ASN A 230 3.99 -24.21 -3.84
CA ASN A 230 4.13 -25.22 -2.78
C ASN A 230 5.58 -25.74 -2.63
N PRO A 231 6.27 -25.48 -1.51
CA PRO A 231 7.64 -25.97 -1.25
C PRO A 231 7.79 -27.50 -1.26
N LYS A 232 6.69 -28.27 -1.09
CA LYS A 232 6.70 -29.75 -1.14
C LYS A 232 6.94 -30.30 -2.56
N LEU A 233 6.69 -29.47 -3.59
CA LEU A 233 6.91 -29.80 -5.01
C LEU A 233 8.34 -29.47 -5.46
N MET A 234 8.81 -28.25 -5.17
CA MET A 234 10.20 -27.83 -5.38
C MET A 234 10.65 -26.95 -4.20
N LYS A 235 11.82 -27.25 -3.63
CA LYS A 235 12.35 -26.56 -2.45
C LYS A 235 12.57 -25.06 -2.64
N ILE A 236 12.76 -24.59 -3.87
CA ILE A 236 13.00 -23.18 -4.18
C ILE A 236 11.80 -22.29 -3.82
N TRP A 237 10.57 -22.82 -3.93
CA TRP A 237 9.33 -22.10 -3.57
C TRP A 237 9.17 -21.80 -2.08
N LYS A 238 10.11 -22.24 -1.21
CA LYS A 238 10.15 -21.77 0.20
C LYS A 238 10.34 -20.26 0.31
N TYR A 239 10.91 -19.62 -0.72
CA TYR A 239 11.12 -18.16 -0.79
C TYR A 239 9.90 -17.41 -1.37
N SER A 240 8.87 -18.11 -1.85
CA SER A 240 7.69 -17.48 -2.45
C SER A 240 6.94 -16.50 -1.53
N PRO A 241 6.85 -16.71 -0.20
CA PRO A 241 6.31 -15.68 0.70
C PRO A 241 7.10 -14.37 0.65
N ASN A 242 8.43 -14.44 0.60
CA ASN A 242 9.30 -13.25 0.57
C ASN A 242 9.13 -12.43 -0.71
N ILE A 243 8.91 -13.08 -1.86
CA ILE A 243 8.59 -12.39 -3.12
C ILE A 243 7.30 -11.57 -2.97
N VAL A 244 6.28 -12.13 -2.29
CA VAL A 244 5.01 -11.40 -2.03
C VAL A 244 5.22 -10.26 -1.03
N THR A 245 6.06 -10.44 0.00
CA THR A 245 6.42 -9.39 0.96
C THR A 245 7.15 -8.20 0.30
N ILE A 246 7.88 -8.43 -0.80
CA ILE A 246 8.50 -7.35 -1.60
C ILE A 246 7.49 -6.73 -2.58
N ALA A 247 6.74 -7.57 -3.30
CA ALA A 247 5.83 -7.11 -4.36
C ALA A 247 4.62 -6.28 -3.86
N LEU A 248 4.05 -6.63 -2.70
CA LEU A 248 2.87 -5.94 -2.16
C LEU A 248 3.16 -4.45 -1.84
N PRO A 249 4.18 -4.10 -1.03
CA PRO A 249 4.59 -2.70 -0.80
C PRO A 249 4.81 -1.90 -2.08
N ILE A 250 5.48 -2.48 -3.08
CA ILE A 250 5.81 -1.81 -4.34
C ILE A 250 4.53 -1.37 -5.07
N TYR A 251 3.63 -2.29 -5.39
CA TYR A 251 2.42 -1.94 -6.13
C TYR A 251 1.46 -1.05 -5.31
N LEU A 252 1.40 -1.22 -3.99
CA LEU A 252 0.64 -0.33 -3.12
C LEU A 252 1.16 1.12 -3.14
N GLN A 253 2.49 1.31 -3.10
CA GLN A 253 3.09 2.64 -3.18
C GLN A 253 3.11 3.23 -4.61
N GLU A 254 3.13 2.40 -5.65
CA GLU A 254 3.10 2.87 -7.04
C GLU A 254 1.68 3.29 -7.47
N ILE A 255 0.64 2.49 -7.18
CA ILE A 255 -0.75 2.84 -7.50
C ILE A 255 -1.21 4.09 -6.71
N LEU A 256 -0.72 4.29 -5.49
CA LEU A 256 -1.01 5.51 -4.71
C LEU A 256 -0.42 6.78 -5.35
N LYS A 257 0.72 6.66 -6.06
CA LYS A 257 1.37 7.78 -6.77
C LYS A 257 0.77 8.08 -8.13
N GLU A 258 -0.11 7.22 -8.65
CA GLU A 258 -0.84 7.51 -9.89
C GLU A 258 -2.01 8.46 -9.65
N ASN A 259 -2.24 9.35 -10.61
CA ASN A 259 -3.43 10.21 -10.65
C ASN A 259 -4.66 9.50 -11.29
N ASN A 260 -4.48 8.28 -11.83
CA ASN A 260 -5.51 7.58 -12.60
C ASN A 260 -6.48 6.79 -11.70
N SER A 261 -7.78 7.03 -11.83
CA SER A 261 -8.82 6.38 -11.02
C SER A 261 -9.00 4.88 -11.31
N ASN A 262 -8.74 4.43 -12.54
CA ASN A 262 -9.05 3.08 -13.04
C ASN A 262 -8.51 1.93 -12.17
N ASN A 263 -7.35 2.10 -11.52
CA ASN A 263 -6.69 1.04 -10.75
C ASN A 263 -7.27 0.80 -9.34
N HIS A 264 -8.40 1.43 -8.98
CA HIS A 264 -8.98 1.38 -7.64
C HIS A 264 -9.38 -0.03 -7.18
N GLU A 265 -9.92 -0.88 -8.06
CA GLU A 265 -10.29 -2.26 -7.68
C GLU A 265 -9.05 -3.10 -7.37
N ILE A 266 -8.01 -3.01 -8.22
CA ILE A 266 -6.73 -3.68 -8.00
C ILE A 266 -6.09 -3.21 -6.69
N PHE A 267 -6.12 -1.90 -6.40
CA PHE A 267 -5.63 -1.35 -5.14
C PHE A 267 -6.35 -1.97 -3.93
N ASN A 268 -7.69 -2.04 -3.95
CA ASN A 268 -8.46 -2.68 -2.90
C ASN A 268 -8.12 -4.18 -2.75
N GLN A 269 -7.95 -4.92 -3.84
CA GLN A 269 -7.54 -6.34 -3.77
C GLN A 269 -6.10 -6.51 -3.22
N LEU A 270 -5.18 -5.59 -3.50
CA LEU A 270 -3.83 -5.60 -2.92
C LEU A 270 -3.83 -5.24 -1.42
N ILE A 271 -4.71 -4.34 -0.98
CA ILE A 271 -4.95 -4.03 0.44
C ILE A 271 -5.41 -5.28 1.19
N GLU A 272 -6.42 -5.99 0.70
CA GLU A 272 -6.90 -7.26 1.29
C GLU A 272 -5.77 -8.29 1.40
N LEU A 273 -4.97 -8.44 0.34
CA LEU A 273 -3.83 -9.36 0.32
C LEU A 273 -2.70 -8.95 1.29
N PHE A 274 -2.52 -7.66 1.57
CA PHE A 274 -1.58 -7.16 2.57
C PHE A 274 -2.10 -7.39 4.00
N LEU A 275 -3.33 -6.98 4.30
CA LEU A 275 -3.94 -7.13 5.63
C LEU A 275 -4.22 -8.60 6.00
N SER A 276 -4.30 -9.50 5.01
CA SER A 276 -4.34 -10.96 5.26
C SER A 276 -3.03 -11.56 5.81
N LYS A 277 -1.96 -10.75 5.95
CA LYS A 277 -0.62 -11.17 6.35
C LYS A 277 0.04 -10.31 7.40
N ASN A 278 -0.16 -8.99 7.30
CA ASN A 278 0.52 -7.98 8.09
C ASN A 278 -0.51 -7.28 8.98
N SER A 279 -0.06 -6.58 10.02
CA SER A 279 -0.94 -5.80 10.88
C SER A 279 -1.45 -4.54 10.17
N ILE A 280 -2.49 -3.92 10.76
CA ILE A 280 -2.90 -2.56 10.38
C ILE A 280 -1.76 -1.55 10.60
N GLU A 281 -0.87 -1.79 11.57
CA GLU A 281 0.23 -0.88 11.88
C GLU A 281 1.34 -0.95 10.81
N ASP A 282 1.62 -2.14 10.26
CA ASP A 282 2.48 -2.29 9.07
C ASP A 282 1.92 -1.52 7.87
N PHE A 283 0.58 -1.43 7.76
CA PHE A 283 -0.11 -0.67 6.71
C PHE A 283 0.00 0.85 6.94
N LYS A 284 -0.14 1.35 8.18
CA LYS A 284 0.11 2.77 8.49
C LYS A 284 1.56 3.15 8.17
N ASN A 285 2.51 2.33 8.60
CA ASN A 285 3.94 2.57 8.40
C ASN A 285 4.34 2.58 6.91
N LEU A 286 3.68 1.78 6.06
CA LEU A 286 3.90 1.76 4.60
C LEU A 286 3.63 3.12 3.93
N PHE A 287 2.73 3.93 4.50
CA PHE A 287 2.27 5.20 3.93
C PHE A 287 2.60 6.44 4.78
N LEU A 288 3.44 6.30 5.82
CA LEU A 288 3.74 7.37 6.79
C LEU A 288 4.35 8.65 6.18
N GLN A 289 4.89 8.58 4.95
CA GLN A 289 5.41 9.73 4.18
C GLN A 289 4.52 10.12 2.98
N SER A 290 3.30 9.58 2.88
CA SER A 290 2.38 9.85 1.77
C SER A 290 1.48 11.05 2.04
N ASP A 291 0.99 11.69 0.98
CA ASP A 291 -0.04 12.71 1.11
C ASP A 291 -1.32 12.11 1.71
N LEU A 292 -1.80 12.71 2.81
CA LEU A 292 -2.90 12.20 3.61
C LEU A 292 -4.24 12.26 2.88
N LEU A 293 -4.43 13.25 2.00
CA LEU A 293 -5.67 13.43 1.24
C LEU A 293 -5.73 12.45 0.07
N THR A 294 -4.62 12.22 -0.61
CA THR A 294 -4.48 11.22 -1.68
C THR A 294 -4.68 9.81 -1.13
N LEU A 295 -4.08 9.48 0.02
CA LEU A 295 -4.29 8.20 0.70
C LEU A 295 -5.76 8.01 1.09
N LEU A 296 -6.36 8.99 1.78
CA LEU A 296 -7.77 8.95 2.18
C LEU A 296 -8.69 8.74 0.97
N ASN A 297 -8.51 9.50 -0.11
CA ASN A 297 -9.29 9.36 -1.34
C ASN A 297 -9.16 8.00 -2.02
N ARG A 298 -8.02 7.30 -1.86
CA ARG A 298 -7.81 5.95 -2.39
C ARG A 298 -8.36 4.82 -1.49
N ILE A 299 -8.54 5.06 -0.18
CA ILE A 299 -9.04 4.02 0.74
C ILE A 299 -10.46 4.26 1.30
N LYS A 300 -11.05 5.45 1.16
CA LYS A 300 -12.38 5.78 1.74
C LYS A 300 -13.53 4.88 1.28
N THR A 301 -13.43 4.26 0.10
CA THR A 301 -14.43 3.32 -0.43
C THR A 301 -14.18 1.85 -0.03
N ASN A 302 -13.05 1.56 0.61
CA ASN A 302 -12.65 0.20 0.97
C ASN A 302 -13.55 -0.33 2.11
N LYS A 303 -13.98 -1.59 1.98
CA LYS A 303 -14.97 -2.21 2.88
C LYS A 303 -14.35 -3.06 4.00
N ASN A 304 -13.02 -3.06 4.14
CA ASN A 304 -12.34 -3.81 5.19
C ASN A 304 -12.65 -3.21 6.57
N PRO A 305 -13.21 -3.98 7.53
CA PRO A 305 -13.54 -3.44 8.86
C PRO A 305 -12.29 -2.98 9.63
N LEU A 306 -11.12 -3.58 9.38
CA LEU A 306 -9.86 -3.19 10.03
C LEU A 306 -9.40 -1.78 9.61
N LEU A 307 -9.85 -1.29 8.45
CA LEU A 307 -9.56 0.06 8.00
C LEU A 307 -10.53 1.12 8.56
N LYS A 308 -11.71 0.77 9.09
CA LYS A 308 -12.72 1.79 9.48
C LYS A 308 -12.18 2.80 10.50
N SER A 309 -11.44 2.34 11.51
CA SER A 309 -10.78 3.23 12.48
C SER A 309 -9.67 4.08 11.85
N TYR A 310 -8.82 3.49 10.99
CA TYR A 310 -7.72 4.22 10.35
C TYR A 310 -8.21 5.24 9.31
N ILE A 311 -9.31 4.96 8.60
CA ILE A 311 -9.95 5.91 7.69
C ILE A 311 -10.47 7.12 8.48
N LEU A 312 -11.05 6.91 9.67
CA LEU A 312 -11.49 8.00 10.55
C LEU A 312 -10.31 8.78 11.16
N GLU A 313 -9.22 8.11 11.51
CA GLU A 313 -7.95 8.75 11.90
C GLU A 313 -7.40 9.65 10.77
N LEU A 314 -7.45 9.19 9.51
CA LEU A 314 -7.07 9.99 8.34
C LEU A 314 -8.06 11.14 8.06
N PHE A 315 -9.36 10.95 8.27
CA PHE A 315 -10.34 12.05 8.19
C PHE A 315 -9.98 13.14 9.20
N VAL A 316 -9.84 12.80 10.49
CA VAL A 316 -9.44 13.74 11.56
C VAL A 316 -8.14 14.47 11.21
N LYS A 317 -7.09 13.73 10.82
CA LYS A 317 -5.79 14.34 10.46
C LYS A 317 -5.92 15.32 9.29
N ASN A 318 -6.61 14.95 8.21
CA ASN A 318 -6.85 15.85 7.08
C ASN A 318 -7.67 17.09 7.50
N LEU A 319 -8.77 16.90 8.25
CA LEU A 319 -9.61 18.00 8.72
C LEU A 319 -8.80 18.99 9.56
N THR A 320 -8.03 18.53 10.54
CA THR A 320 -7.18 19.38 11.38
C THR A 320 -6.09 20.09 10.57
N THR A 321 -5.45 19.41 9.60
CA THR A 321 -4.48 20.06 8.69
C THR A 321 -5.13 21.20 7.90
N PHE A 322 -6.31 20.99 7.30
CA PHE A 322 -7.01 22.02 6.54
C PHE A 322 -7.57 23.15 7.42
N ILE A 323 -8.06 22.86 8.62
CA ILE A 323 -8.47 23.89 9.60
C ILE A 323 -7.29 24.80 9.94
N ASN A 324 -6.15 24.23 10.31
CA ASN A 324 -4.95 24.99 10.66
C ASN A 324 -4.39 25.77 9.46
N GLN A 325 -4.47 25.20 8.25
CA GLN A 325 -4.09 25.90 7.02
C GLN A 325 -5.00 27.10 6.72
N ILE A 326 -6.31 26.97 6.92
CA ILE A 326 -7.27 28.06 6.73
C ILE A 326 -7.01 29.17 7.74
N GLU A 327 -6.70 28.83 9.00
CA GLU A 327 -6.38 29.80 10.05
C GLU A 327 -5.12 30.61 9.68
N ALA A 328 -4.00 29.92 9.41
CA ALA A 328 -2.73 30.55 9.02
C ALA A 328 -2.80 31.35 7.69
N LEU A 329 -3.78 31.07 6.83
CA LEU A 329 -4.01 31.86 5.62
C LEU A 329 -4.72 33.19 5.89
N LYS A 330 -5.49 33.35 6.98
CA LYS A 330 -6.14 34.62 7.36
C LYS A 330 -5.10 35.71 7.58
N ASP A 331 -4.06 35.40 8.34
CA ASP A 331 -2.95 36.30 8.72
C ASP A 331 -2.13 36.80 7.52
N THR A 332 -2.35 36.24 6.33
CA THR A 332 -1.61 36.56 5.10
C THR A 332 -2.47 37.24 4.02
N GLU A 333 -3.74 37.56 4.30
CA GLU A 333 -4.72 38.15 3.37
C GLU A 333 -4.90 37.40 2.01
N ASN A 334 -4.44 36.15 1.90
CA ASN A 334 -4.42 35.37 0.65
C ASN A 334 -5.80 34.77 0.28
N ALA A 335 -6.82 35.62 0.11
CA ALA A 335 -8.23 35.25 -0.04
C ALA A 335 -8.51 34.08 -1.00
N THR A 336 -7.84 34.02 -2.15
CA THR A 336 -8.02 32.94 -3.15
C THR A 336 -7.51 31.57 -2.68
N LYS A 337 -6.43 31.53 -1.88
CA LYS A 337 -5.96 30.30 -1.24
C LYS A 337 -6.91 29.88 -0.13
N THR A 338 -7.40 30.83 0.66
CA THR A 338 -8.38 30.59 1.73
C THR A 338 -9.67 29.99 1.16
N GLU A 339 -10.19 30.52 0.04
CA GLU A 339 -11.39 29.98 -0.62
C GLU A 339 -11.17 28.57 -1.21
N SER A 340 -9.96 28.28 -1.71
CA SER A 340 -9.60 26.94 -2.18
C SER A 340 -9.54 25.94 -1.02
N ALA A 341 -8.91 26.32 0.09
CA ALA A 341 -8.79 25.47 1.28
C ALA A 341 -10.14 25.23 1.98
N THR A 342 -11.01 26.25 2.10
CA THR A 342 -12.38 26.05 2.63
C THR A 342 -13.24 25.19 1.71
N ALA A 343 -13.05 25.27 0.39
CA ALA A 343 -13.74 24.40 -0.56
C ALA A 343 -13.34 22.93 -0.38
N GLN A 344 -12.04 22.65 -0.24
CA GLN A 344 -11.50 21.30 -0.01
C GLN A 344 -11.91 20.76 1.37
N LEU A 345 -11.85 21.58 2.43
CA LEU A 345 -12.34 21.21 3.76
C LEU A 345 -13.83 20.81 3.73
N ALA A 346 -14.66 21.58 3.00
CA ALA A 346 -16.07 21.27 2.83
C ALA A 346 -16.32 19.99 2.00
N GLU A 347 -15.41 19.64 1.09
CA GLU A 347 -15.44 18.37 0.34
C GLU A 347 -15.13 17.18 1.26
N ILE A 348 -14.11 17.28 2.11
CA ILE A 348 -13.75 16.25 3.11
C ILE A 348 -14.89 16.03 4.11
N TYR A 349 -15.61 17.07 4.53
CA TYR A 349 -16.85 16.91 5.33
C TYR A 349 -18.00 16.25 4.57
N SER A 350 -18.06 16.40 3.25
CA SER A 350 -19.06 15.74 2.40
C SER A 350 -18.74 14.24 2.27
N ASP A 351 -17.47 13.89 2.05
CA ASP A 351 -16.95 12.52 2.07
C ASP A 351 -17.20 11.82 3.42
N LEU A 352 -16.90 12.50 4.53
CA LEU A 352 -17.12 11.96 5.88
C LEU A 352 -18.61 11.67 6.15
N ALA A 353 -19.50 12.49 5.59
CA ALA A 353 -20.94 12.26 5.70
C ALA A 353 -21.43 11.04 4.90
N GLU A 354 -20.81 10.75 3.74
CA GLU A 354 -21.09 9.52 2.98
C GLU A 354 -20.52 8.29 3.68
N PHE A 355 -19.27 8.37 4.17
CA PHE A 355 -18.63 7.30 4.93
C PHE A 355 -19.38 6.93 6.21
N MET A 356 -19.97 7.92 6.88
CA MET A 356 -20.77 7.77 8.11
C MET A 356 -22.29 7.75 7.85
N ALA A 357 -22.73 7.38 6.65
CA ALA A 357 -24.15 7.33 6.29
C ALA A 357 -24.97 6.27 7.07
N ASP A 358 -24.31 5.34 7.77
CA ASP A 358 -24.90 4.43 8.75
C ASP A 358 -25.35 5.17 10.04
N LYS A 359 -24.65 6.24 10.41
CA LYS A 359 -24.90 7.06 11.60
C LYS A 359 -25.49 8.42 11.19
N VAL A 360 -26.78 8.43 10.84
CA VAL A 360 -27.53 9.63 10.36
C VAL A 360 -27.29 10.89 11.22
N LYS A 361 -27.23 10.75 12.55
CA LYS A 361 -26.92 11.85 13.49
C LYS A 361 -25.54 12.48 13.27
N VAL A 362 -24.54 11.71 12.84
CA VAL A 362 -23.19 12.21 12.51
C VAL A 362 -23.18 12.78 11.09
N ALA A 363 -23.71 12.04 10.11
CA ALA A 363 -23.74 12.46 8.72
C ALA A 363 -24.42 13.83 8.52
N ARG A 364 -25.55 14.08 9.19
CA ARG A 364 -26.26 15.38 9.11
C ARG A 364 -25.44 16.55 9.67
N GLU A 365 -24.60 16.31 10.68
CA GLU A 365 -23.73 17.31 11.28
C GLU A 365 -22.54 17.59 10.34
N CYS A 366 -21.96 16.56 9.73
CA CYS A 366 -20.92 16.69 8.70
C CYS A 366 -21.41 17.49 7.49
N VAL A 367 -22.59 17.18 6.92
CA VAL A 367 -23.14 17.96 5.78
C VAL A 367 -23.46 19.40 6.19
N LEU A 368 -23.93 19.66 7.41
CA LEU A 368 -24.21 21.03 7.85
C LEU A 368 -22.92 21.84 8.04
N THR A 369 -21.84 21.22 8.52
CA THR A 369 -20.51 21.84 8.56
C THR A 369 -19.99 22.10 7.13
N ALA A 370 -20.08 21.14 6.22
CA ALA A 370 -19.73 21.31 4.80
C ALA A 370 -20.50 22.47 4.14
N PHE A 371 -21.82 22.55 4.37
CA PHE A 371 -22.67 23.60 3.84
C PHE A 371 -22.33 24.98 4.42
N SER A 372 -22.00 25.05 5.72
CA SER A 372 -21.58 26.32 6.35
C SER A 372 -20.26 26.87 5.79
N LEU A 373 -19.33 25.98 5.43
CA LEU A 373 -18.00 26.36 4.92
C LEU A 373 -18.04 26.80 3.45
N LYS A 374 -18.87 26.14 2.63
CA LYS A 374 -19.13 26.49 1.22
C LYS A 374 -20.54 26.02 0.81
N PRO A 375 -21.54 26.91 0.80
CA PRO A 375 -22.92 26.53 0.49
C PRO A 375 -23.09 26.17 -0.98
N THR A 376 -23.76 25.05 -1.25
CA THR A 376 -24.12 24.62 -2.61
C THR A 376 -25.53 24.02 -2.60
N GLN A 377 -26.22 24.09 -3.75
CA GLN A 377 -27.55 23.49 -3.90
C GLN A 377 -27.51 21.97 -3.65
N GLU A 378 -26.44 21.29 -4.05
CA GLU A 378 -26.25 19.86 -3.79
C GLU A 378 -26.17 19.54 -2.29
N ARG A 379 -25.37 20.30 -1.53
CA ARG A 379 -25.27 20.14 -0.07
C ARG A 379 -26.60 20.46 0.62
N LEU A 380 -27.35 21.45 0.15
CA LEU A 380 -28.71 21.71 0.63
C LEU A 380 -29.65 20.52 0.37
N THR A 381 -29.67 19.97 -0.85
CA THR A 381 -30.45 18.77 -1.19
C THR A 381 -30.03 17.55 -0.37
N ASN A 382 -28.78 17.47 0.09
CA ASN A 382 -28.31 16.42 1.00
C ASN A 382 -28.70 16.68 2.48
N LEU A 383 -28.80 17.94 2.92
CA LEU A 383 -29.41 18.30 4.20
C LEU A 383 -30.89 17.89 4.24
N GLU A 384 -31.65 18.19 3.18
CA GLU A 384 -33.06 17.78 3.05
C GLU A 384 -33.21 16.25 3.21
N LYS A 385 -32.44 15.46 2.44
CA LYS A 385 -32.45 13.98 2.57
C LYS A 385 -32.11 13.49 3.99
N LEU A 386 -31.19 14.15 4.69
CA LEU A 386 -30.76 13.78 6.04
C LEU A 386 -31.74 14.24 7.12
N ALA A 387 -32.46 15.33 6.91
CA ALA A 387 -33.59 15.74 7.74
C ALA A 387 -34.73 14.71 7.64
N GLN A 388 -35.10 14.30 6.42
CA GLN A 388 -36.11 13.27 6.19
C GLN A 388 -35.72 11.93 6.87
N LYS A 389 -34.47 11.50 6.71
CA LYS A 389 -33.91 10.32 7.42
C LYS A 389 -33.85 10.47 8.94
N SER A 390 -33.88 11.71 9.46
CA SER A 390 -33.96 12.00 10.90
C SER A 390 -35.40 12.01 11.43
N GLY A 391 -36.41 11.73 10.58
CA GLY A 391 -37.83 11.76 10.95
C GLY A 391 -38.47 13.15 10.93
N LEU A 392 -37.78 14.17 10.40
CA LEU A 392 -38.32 15.51 10.28
C LEU A 392 -39.29 15.59 9.07
N GLN A 393 -40.43 16.23 9.26
CA GLN A 393 -41.34 16.53 8.15
C GLN A 393 -40.70 17.59 7.23
N ILE A 394 -40.86 17.40 5.92
CA ILE A 394 -40.42 18.33 4.90
C ILE A 394 -41.65 18.70 4.10
N ASP A 395 -42.11 19.94 4.23
CA ASP A 395 -43.15 20.49 3.38
C ASP A 395 -42.59 20.68 1.96
N SER A 396 -42.78 19.66 1.13
CA SER A 396 -42.49 19.72 -0.30
C SER A 396 -43.35 20.77 -1.00
N ASP A 397 -44.56 20.99 -0.50
CA ASP A 397 -45.46 22.04 -0.97
C ASP A 397 -45.04 23.39 -0.40
N ARG A 398 -44.18 24.08 -1.16
CA ARG A 398 -43.86 25.51 -0.97
C ARG A 398 -45.05 26.44 -1.32
N SER A 399 -46.29 25.97 -1.15
CA SER A 399 -47.52 26.63 -1.58
C SER A 399 -47.80 27.93 -0.83
N ASN A 400 -47.35 28.03 0.42
CA ASN A 400 -47.47 29.22 1.26
C ASN A 400 -46.28 30.20 1.12
N TRP A 401 -45.36 29.96 0.17
CA TRP A 401 -44.15 30.77 -0.02
C TRP A 401 -44.36 31.85 -1.09
N VAL A 402 -43.88 33.08 -0.82
CA VAL A 402 -44.10 34.24 -1.72
C VAL A 402 -43.11 34.26 -2.90
N CYS A 403 -41.96 33.61 -2.74
CA CYS A 403 -40.97 33.27 -3.78
C CYS A 403 -40.08 32.12 -3.24
N LYS A 404 -39.03 31.68 -3.97
CA LYS A 404 -38.19 30.55 -3.51
C LYS A 404 -37.44 30.82 -2.21
N LEU A 405 -37.24 32.09 -1.87
CA LEU A 405 -36.56 32.56 -0.68
C LEU A 405 -37.51 33.11 0.39
N HIS A 406 -38.83 33.17 0.14
CA HIS A 406 -39.80 33.78 1.05
C HIS A 406 -40.73 32.72 1.69
N PRO A 407 -40.43 32.24 2.90
CA PRO A 407 -41.42 31.52 3.72
C PRO A 407 -42.59 32.45 4.12
N PRO A 408 -43.67 31.91 4.71
CA PRO A 408 -44.52 32.71 5.59
C PRO A 408 -43.67 33.34 6.73
N ILE A 409 -44.10 34.52 7.19
CA ILE A 409 -43.46 35.28 8.28
C ILE A 409 -44.21 34.95 9.58
N ASP A 410 -43.48 34.65 10.65
CA ASP A 410 -44.05 34.43 11.97
C ASP A 410 -43.95 35.72 12.82
N GLU A 411 -44.84 35.89 13.81
CA GLU A 411 -45.04 37.20 14.50
C GLU A 411 -43.84 37.66 15.35
N ASP A 412 -42.93 36.75 15.72
CA ASP A 412 -41.76 37.00 16.57
C ASP A 412 -40.47 37.44 15.81
N ASP A 413 -40.47 37.42 14.47
CA ASP A 413 -39.23 37.58 13.69
C ASP A 413 -38.75 39.06 13.55
N ALA A 414 -38.02 39.56 14.54
CA ALA A 414 -37.68 40.98 14.66
C ALA A 414 -36.63 41.57 13.66
N ARG A 415 -36.03 40.79 12.75
CA ARG A 415 -34.97 41.27 11.82
C ARG A 415 -35.41 41.18 10.36
N ILE A 416 -35.36 42.30 9.63
CA ILE A 416 -35.98 42.43 8.31
C ILE A 416 -34.97 42.83 7.22
N TYR A 417 -34.93 42.06 6.13
CA TYR A 417 -34.08 42.29 4.95
C TYR A 417 -34.91 42.37 3.66
N LYS A 418 -34.34 42.88 2.55
CA LYS A 418 -34.99 42.81 1.23
C LYS A 418 -34.57 41.53 0.51
N CYS A 419 -35.54 40.73 0.08
CA CYS A 419 -35.29 39.52 -0.71
C CYS A 419 -34.75 39.87 -2.11
N PRO A 420 -33.66 39.25 -2.58
CA PRO A 420 -33.10 39.55 -3.89
C PRO A 420 -33.95 39.06 -5.08
N GLU A 421 -34.81 38.03 -4.90
CA GLU A 421 -35.70 37.56 -5.99
C GLU A 421 -36.95 38.44 -6.19
N CYS A 422 -37.58 38.94 -5.12
CA CYS A 422 -38.88 39.63 -5.22
C CYS A 422 -38.95 41.03 -4.57
N ASN A 423 -37.84 41.52 -4.01
CA ASN A 423 -37.68 42.85 -3.40
C ASN A 423 -38.59 43.16 -2.18
N LYS A 424 -39.44 42.21 -1.76
CA LYS A 424 -40.23 42.30 -0.53
C LYS A 424 -39.36 42.09 0.70
N LEU A 425 -39.87 42.56 1.84
CA LEU A 425 -39.29 42.35 3.16
C LEU A 425 -39.38 40.87 3.55
N ILE A 426 -38.27 40.27 3.96
CA ILE A 426 -38.14 38.93 4.53
C ILE A 426 -37.63 39.05 5.96
N SER A 427 -38.20 38.25 6.84
CA SER A 427 -37.79 38.12 8.22
C SER A 427 -36.68 37.07 8.39
N VAL A 428 -35.82 37.24 9.40
CA VAL A 428 -34.87 36.22 9.87
C VAL A 428 -35.28 35.80 11.28
N PRO A 429 -35.45 34.48 11.55
CA PRO A 429 -35.84 33.98 12.86
C PRO A 429 -34.95 34.50 13.99
N GLN A 430 -35.58 34.83 15.13
CA GLN A 430 -34.83 35.11 16.36
C GLN A 430 -34.28 33.79 16.93
N VAL A 431 -33.06 33.44 16.52
CA VAL A 431 -32.40 32.22 16.97
C VAL A 431 -31.79 32.40 18.36
N ASP A 432 -32.58 32.13 19.40
CA ASP A 432 -32.06 31.80 20.73
C ASP A 432 -31.29 30.48 20.66
N ASN A 433 -29.99 30.57 20.35
CA ASN A 433 -29.06 29.45 20.26
C ASN A 433 -28.17 29.42 21.52
N PRO A 434 -28.66 28.92 22.67
CA PRO A 434 -27.83 28.75 23.85
C PRO A 434 -26.66 27.81 23.51
N LEU A 435 -25.46 28.15 23.99
CA LEU A 435 -24.22 27.40 23.73
C LEU A 435 -24.21 26.04 24.45
N LYS A 436 -25.06 25.12 23.98
CA LYS A 436 -25.23 23.76 24.50
C LYS A 436 -24.27 22.83 23.77
N VAL A 437 -23.57 21.99 24.53
CA VAL A 437 -22.81 20.84 24.02
C VAL A 437 -23.71 20.01 23.10
N ASN A 438 -23.21 19.55 21.95
CA ASN A 438 -24.01 18.73 21.03
C ASN A 438 -24.11 17.28 21.54
N LEU A 439 -24.93 17.05 22.58
CA LEU A 439 -25.16 15.75 23.20
C LEU A 439 -25.58 14.70 22.16
N ALA A 440 -26.45 15.07 21.21
CA ALA A 440 -26.90 14.16 20.16
C ALA A 440 -25.77 13.68 19.23
N LEU A 441 -24.74 14.50 19.01
CA LEU A 441 -23.52 14.13 18.28
C LEU A 441 -22.54 13.34 19.16
N ASN A 442 -22.37 13.73 20.43
CA ASN A 442 -21.56 12.99 21.41
C ASN A 442 -22.06 11.55 21.55
N ASP A 443 -23.35 11.35 21.85
CA ASP A 443 -23.98 10.02 21.93
C ASP A 443 -23.76 9.21 20.65
N ALA A 444 -23.88 9.86 19.48
CA ALA A 444 -23.77 9.19 18.19
C ALA A 444 -22.33 8.72 17.89
N ILE A 445 -21.33 9.53 18.25
CA ILE A 445 -19.91 9.19 18.08
C ILE A 445 -19.43 8.21 19.15
N ASN A 446 -19.91 8.34 20.40
CA ASN A 446 -19.60 7.40 21.49
C ASN A 446 -20.27 6.01 21.31
N THR A 447 -21.13 5.84 20.30
CA THR A 447 -21.61 4.51 19.83
C THR A 447 -20.76 3.93 18.69
N LEU A 448 -19.51 4.36 18.54
CA LEU A 448 -18.53 3.82 17.62
C LEU A 448 -17.45 3.06 18.39
N ASP A 449 -17.03 1.91 17.89
CA ASP A 449 -15.95 1.10 18.47
C ASP A 449 -14.58 1.73 18.15
N LEU A 450 -14.28 2.87 18.78
CA LEU A 450 -13.10 3.72 18.52
C LEU A 450 -12.42 4.14 19.84
N PRO A 451 -11.14 4.57 19.81
CA PRO A 451 -10.49 5.19 20.95
C PRO A 451 -11.22 6.49 21.37
N PRO A 452 -11.31 6.80 22.68
CA PRO A 452 -12.03 7.98 23.16
C PRO A 452 -11.42 9.30 22.65
N GLU A 453 -10.09 9.36 22.56
CA GLU A 453 -9.33 10.48 21.97
C GLU A 453 -9.81 10.80 20.54
N LEU A 454 -10.00 9.77 19.71
CA LEU A 454 -10.45 9.92 18.32
C LEU A 454 -11.94 10.33 18.24
N CYS A 455 -12.75 9.95 19.24
CA CYS A 455 -14.13 10.40 19.36
C CYS A 455 -14.18 11.91 19.69
N GLU A 456 -13.40 12.37 20.66
CA GLU A 456 -13.31 13.78 21.04
C GLU A 456 -12.77 14.65 19.89
N ASP A 457 -11.70 14.22 19.23
CA ASP A 457 -11.17 14.87 18.02
C ASP A 457 -12.24 14.99 16.92
N LEU A 458 -13.01 13.94 16.66
CA LEU A 458 -14.05 13.93 15.64
C LEU A 458 -15.21 14.88 15.99
N ILE A 459 -15.61 14.92 17.26
CA ILE A 459 -16.63 15.87 17.77
C ILE A 459 -16.14 17.31 17.61
N ASN A 460 -14.89 17.59 17.98
CA ASN A 460 -14.26 18.90 17.86
C ASN A 460 -14.14 19.35 16.39
N CYS A 461 -13.63 18.49 15.53
CA CYS A 461 -13.52 18.74 14.09
C CYS A 461 -14.90 19.08 13.48
N ILE A 462 -15.92 18.23 13.69
CA ILE A 462 -17.25 18.47 13.11
C ILE A 462 -17.89 19.76 13.65
N SER A 463 -17.70 20.09 14.92
CA SER A 463 -18.45 21.14 15.61
C SER A 463 -17.83 22.54 15.52
N ASN A 464 -16.51 22.66 15.35
CA ASN A 464 -15.81 23.95 15.54
C ASN A 464 -15.72 24.85 14.29
N PRO A 465 -15.40 24.36 13.08
CA PRO A 465 -15.33 25.18 11.86
C PRO A 465 -16.69 25.68 11.36
N ARG A 466 -17.80 25.21 11.94
CA ARG A 466 -19.15 25.57 11.52
C ARG A 466 -19.54 26.97 11.98
N TYR A 467 -20.14 27.75 11.07
CA TYR A 467 -20.85 28.96 11.42
C TYR A 467 -21.99 28.64 12.42
N LYS A 468 -21.82 29.04 13.69
CA LYS A 468 -22.55 28.48 14.84
C LYS A 468 -24.08 28.67 14.82
N VAL A 469 -24.60 29.62 14.04
CA VAL A 469 -26.04 29.84 13.81
C VAL A 469 -26.68 28.71 13.00
N LEU A 470 -25.90 27.94 12.23
CA LEU A 470 -26.37 26.72 11.56
C LEU A 470 -26.33 25.54 12.54
N SER A 471 -27.43 25.31 13.26
CA SER A 471 -27.52 24.36 14.36
C SER A 471 -28.76 23.45 14.26
N TRP A 472 -28.58 22.13 14.40
CA TRP A 472 -29.68 21.15 14.47
C TRP A 472 -30.47 21.18 15.80
N TYR A 473 -30.16 22.12 16.71
CA TYR A 473 -31.00 22.42 17.87
C TYR A 473 -32.15 23.40 17.56
N ILE A 474 -32.10 24.05 16.40
CA ILE A 474 -33.13 24.95 15.89
C ILE A 474 -34.22 24.10 15.20
N PRO A 475 -35.51 24.48 15.23
CA PRO A 475 -36.53 23.80 14.42
C PRO A 475 -36.12 23.69 12.95
N TRP A 476 -36.47 22.58 12.31
CA TRP A 476 -36.03 22.28 10.94
C TRP A 476 -36.45 23.37 9.93
N ILE A 477 -37.65 23.92 10.08
CA ILE A 477 -38.16 24.99 9.21
C ILE A 477 -37.26 26.23 9.26
N ASP A 478 -36.81 26.64 10.44
CA ASP A 478 -35.96 27.82 10.64
C ASP A 478 -34.51 27.56 10.22
N LEU A 479 -33.97 26.39 10.52
CA LEU A 479 -32.67 25.97 9.99
C LEU A 479 -32.68 25.98 8.45
N TYR A 480 -33.76 25.49 7.83
CA TYR A 480 -33.94 25.47 6.38
C TYR A 480 -34.12 26.88 5.78
N ARG A 481 -34.91 27.75 6.44
CA ARG A 481 -35.03 29.19 6.11
C ARG A 481 -33.64 29.86 6.09
N ILE A 482 -32.85 29.66 7.15
CA ILE A 482 -31.48 30.21 7.27
C ILE A 482 -30.55 29.62 6.21
N CYS A 483 -30.63 28.31 5.92
CA CYS A 483 -29.85 27.68 4.85
C CYS A 483 -30.14 28.25 3.46
N LEU A 484 -31.41 28.44 3.09
CA LEU A 484 -31.78 29.05 1.80
C LEU A 484 -31.27 30.49 1.68
N LEU A 485 -31.41 31.28 2.75
CA LEU A 485 -30.86 32.62 2.82
C LEU A 485 -29.33 32.60 2.65
N TYR A 486 -28.62 31.72 3.36
CA TYR A 486 -27.17 31.58 3.31
C TYR A 486 -26.66 31.16 1.92
N LEU A 487 -27.41 30.32 1.20
CA LEU A 487 -27.13 29.96 -0.19
C LEU A 487 -27.31 31.16 -1.16
N SER A 488 -28.16 32.14 -0.81
CA SER A 488 -28.40 33.33 -1.63
C SER A 488 -27.43 34.50 -1.37
N ASN A 489 -26.94 34.66 -0.13
CA ASN A 489 -26.04 35.76 0.25
C ASN A 489 -25.18 35.41 1.49
N GLU A 490 -24.16 34.58 1.28
CA GLU A 490 -23.19 34.17 2.31
C GLU A 490 -22.58 35.36 3.07
N ARG A 491 -22.07 36.37 2.35
CA ARG A 491 -21.34 37.50 2.96
C ARG A 491 -22.23 38.38 3.83
N GLY A 492 -23.45 38.70 3.36
CA GLY A 492 -24.39 39.49 4.16
C GLY A 492 -24.74 38.79 5.47
N ILE A 493 -25.03 37.50 5.40
CA ILE A 493 -25.53 36.74 6.55
C ILE A 493 -24.43 36.47 7.58
N ARG A 494 -23.19 36.17 7.15
CA ARG A 494 -22.05 36.11 8.07
C ARG A 494 -21.94 37.40 8.91
N ASN A 495 -22.06 38.56 8.26
CA ASN A 495 -21.88 39.86 8.89
C ASN A 495 -23.00 40.24 9.89
N PHE A 496 -24.26 39.83 9.66
CA PHE A 496 -25.39 40.23 10.52
C PHE A 496 -25.35 39.66 11.95
N ILE A 497 -24.47 38.71 12.24
CA ILE A 497 -24.25 38.15 13.59
C ILE A 497 -22.86 38.50 14.15
N THR A 498 -21.90 38.96 13.33
CA THR A 498 -20.64 39.54 13.83
C THR A 498 -20.79 40.96 14.36
N GLU A 499 -21.93 41.61 14.12
CA GLU A 499 -22.41 42.71 14.96
C GLU A 499 -22.69 42.19 16.38
N LEU A 500 -21.63 42.09 17.18
CA LEU A 500 -21.74 42.13 18.62
C LEU A 500 -22.57 43.37 18.98
N LYS A 501 -23.78 43.15 19.49
CA LYS A 501 -24.41 44.15 20.34
C LYS A 501 -23.47 44.33 21.52
N PHE A 502 -22.69 45.40 21.51
CA PHE A 502 -22.02 45.88 22.71
C PHE A 502 -23.09 45.93 23.82
N LEU A 503 -22.79 45.40 25.01
CA LEU A 503 -23.62 45.77 26.15
C LEU A 503 -23.43 47.27 26.33
N ASP A 504 -24.50 48.04 26.19
CA ASP A 504 -24.60 49.38 26.78
C ASP A 504 -24.60 49.18 28.30
N ILE A 505 -23.39 49.03 28.85
CA ILE A 505 -23.15 49.07 30.28
C ILE A 505 -23.38 50.53 30.67
N ASP A 506 -24.46 50.79 31.40
CA ASP A 506 -24.75 52.13 31.89
C ASP A 506 -23.73 52.51 32.98
N TYR A 507 -22.67 53.18 32.56
CA TYR A 507 -21.59 53.63 33.46
C TYR A 507 -22.06 54.69 34.47
N SER A 508 -23.24 55.31 34.30
CA SER A 508 -23.78 56.24 35.30
C SER A 508 -24.08 55.57 36.65
N MET A 509 -24.27 54.24 36.66
CA MET A 509 -24.33 53.43 37.88
C MET A 509 -23.02 53.45 38.70
N PHE A 510 -21.92 53.97 38.12
CA PHE A 510 -20.60 54.05 38.74
C PHE A 510 -20.08 55.50 38.89
N ASP A 511 -20.81 56.53 38.43
CA ASP A 511 -20.36 57.94 38.53
C ASP A 511 -20.13 58.37 40.00
N ASP A 512 -20.96 57.88 40.93
CA ASP A 512 -20.81 58.13 42.38
C ASP A 512 -19.56 57.45 43.00
N ALA A 513 -18.95 56.47 42.32
CA ALA A 513 -17.76 55.76 42.83
C ALA A 513 -16.47 56.61 42.75
N GLY A 514 -16.49 57.75 42.08
CA GLY A 514 -15.31 58.61 41.82
C GLY A 514 -14.72 59.35 43.02
N HIS A 515 -15.25 59.18 44.24
CA HIS A 515 -14.93 60.03 45.41
C HIS A 515 -14.26 59.30 46.59
N HIS A 516 -13.63 58.14 46.36
CA HIS A 516 -12.59 57.67 47.29
C HIS A 516 -11.32 58.54 47.13
N PRO A 517 -10.71 59.04 48.22
CA PRO A 517 -9.46 59.78 48.13
C PRO A 517 -8.38 58.86 47.56
N LEU A 518 -7.64 59.37 46.55
CA LEU A 518 -6.55 58.65 45.90
C LEU A 518 -5.55 58.17 46.97
N GLN A 519 -5.47 56.85 47.18
CA GLN A 519 -4.32 56.28 47.88
C GLN A 519 -3.07 56.56 47.05
N GLU A 520 -2.01 57.01 47.73
CA GLU A 520 -0.74 57.42 47.11
C GLU A 520 -0.05 56.28 46.33
N TYR A 521 -0.48 55.04 46.57
CA TYR A 521 -0.06 53.79 45.90
C TYR A 521 -1.23 53.06 45.21
N GLY A 522 -2.18 53.81 44.64
CA GLY A 522 -3.33 53.25 43.91
C GLY A 522 -2.90 52.33 42.76
N GLY A 523 -3.40 51.09 42.77
CA GLY A 523 -3.03 50.05 41.80
C GLY A 523 -2.09 48.97 42.34
N ILE A 524 -1.61 49.09 43.58
CA ILE A 524 -0.81 48.09 44.28
C ILE A 524 -1.66 47.43 45.38
N GLU A 525 -1.53 46.11 45.53
CA GLU A 525 -2.23 45.34 46.56
C GLU A 525 -1.58 45.57 47.94
N LYS A 526 -2.42 45.66 48.99
CA LYS A 526 -1.96 46.03 50.34
C LYS A 526 -1.00 44.99 50.90
N GLY A 527 0.17 45.45 51.37
CA GLY A 527 1.30 44.63 51.82
C GLY A 527 2.49 44.65 50.85
N TYR A 528 2.26 44.99 49.57
CA TYR A 528 3.31 45.03 48.53
C TYR A 528 3.92 46.43 48.32
N GLU A 529 3.49 47.46 49.06
CA GLU A 529 4.03 48.82 48.97
C GLU A 529 5.55 48.85 49.28
N LYS A 530 6.01 47.91 50.12
CA LYS A 530 7.40 47.73 50.55
C LYS A 530 8.40 47.58 49.39
N TYR A 531 7.97 47.00 48.26
CA TYR A 531 8.83 46.74 47.11
C TYR A 531 9.12 47.99 46.26
N LEU A 532 8.52 49.14 46.58
CA LEU A 532 8.85 50.43 45.96
C LEU A 532 10.00 51.16 46.67
N ASP A 533 10.33 50.78 47.91
CA ASP A 533 11.35 51.48 48.67
C ASP A 533 12.74 51.11 48.15
N SER A 534 13.51 52.13 47.74
CA SER A 534 14.84 51.93 47.12
C SER A 534 15.94 51.42 48.08
N SER A 535 15.56 51.05 49.30
CA SER A 535 16.37 50.37 50.31
C SER A 535 15.95 48.91 50.57
N PHE A 536 14.94 48.39 49.86
CA PHE A 536 14.45 47.02 50.04
C PHE A 536 15.52 45.97 49.68
N ASN A 537 15.97 45.20 50.68
CA ASN A 537 16.96 44.13 50.54
C ASN A 537 16.29 42.76 50.73
N PRO A 538 16.10 41.94 49.67
CA PRO A 538 15.26 40.73 49.74
C PRO A 538 15.73 39.58 50.66
N ASN A 539 16.83 39.75 51.41
CA ASN A 539 17.55 38.65 52.08
C ASN A 539 17.62 38.78 53.61
N GLU A 540 16.92 39.74 54.22
CA GLU A 540 17.03 40.03 55.67
C GLU A 540 15.72 39.86 56.47
N ASP A 541 14.56 39.72 55.81
CA ASP A 541 13.22 39.61 56.44
C ASP A 541 12.53 38.23 56.20
N GLU A 542 13.28 37.11 56.20
CA GLU A 542 12.70 35.75 56.27
C GLU A 542 12.37 35.34 57.72
N GLU A 543 11.45 36.06 58.38
CA GLU A 543 10.77 35.58 59.59
C GLU A 543 9.29 35.23 59.26
N GLU A 544 8.93 33.95 59.39
CA GLU A 544 7.58 33.46 59.12
C GLU A 544 6.55 34.01 60.12
N PRO A 545 5.39 34.54 59.66
CA PRO A 545 4.26 34.78 60.54
C PRO A 545 3.53 33.46 60.84
N GLU A 546 3.65 32.95 62.08
CA GLU A 546 3.00 31.71 62.52
C GLU A 546 1.49 31.68 62.20
N THR A 547 1.03 30.54 61.67
CA THR A 547 -0.38 30.31 61.32
C THR A 547 -1.31 30.33 62.54
N ARG A 548 -2.59 30.69 62.32
CA ARG A 548 -3.66 30.27 63.24
C ARG A 548 -4.99 29.97 62.55
N SER A 549 -5.20 28.69 62.22
CA SER A 549 -6.47 27.95 62.04
C SER A 549 -7.55 28.56 61.11
N GLU A 550 -8.19 27.81 60.22
CA GLU A 550 -8.69 26.45 60.46
C GLU A 550 -8.24 25.37 59.43
N ASN A 551 -8.50 24.11 59.77
CA ASN A 551 -7.96 22.91 59.13
C ASN A 551 -8.74 22.53 57.85
N CYS A 552 -8.16 22.04 56.73
CA CYS A 552 -7.05 21.11 56.48
C CYS A 552 -7.44 19.61 56.41
N ALA A 553 -7.47 19.07 55.17
CA ALA A 553 -7.13 17.70 54.74
C ALA A 553 -7.30 17.62 53.19
N ILE A 554 -6.25 17.52 52.34
CA ILE A 554 -5.33 16.37 52.07
C ILE A 554 -5.98 15.34 51.11
N GLU A 555 -5.36 14.84 50.01
CA GLU A 555 -3.93 14.71 49.61
C GLU A 555 -3.77 14.90 48.06
N GLY A 556 -2.69 15.54 47.58
CA GLY A 556 -1.64 14.91 46.72
C GLY A 556 -1.89 15.11 45.19
N GLU A 557 -0.98 14.96 44.21
CA GLU A 557 0.50 14.91 44.04
C GLU A 557 0.75 15.26 42.52
N ASP A 558 1.84 15.82 41.96
CA ASP A 558 2.95 16.71 42.38
C ASP A 558 3.61 17.31 41.07
N TYR A 559 4.57 18.26 41.11
CA TYR A 559 5.23 18.81 39.90
C TYR A 559 6.66 19.40 40.13
N ASP A 560 7.60 19.15 39.20
CA ASP A 560 9.05 19.51 39.29
C ASP A 560 9.39 20.96 38.84
N PRO A 561 10.10 21.78 39.66
CA PRO A 561 10.40 23.19 39.35
C PRO A 561 11.38 23.50 38.19
N ASN A 562 12.05 22.52 37.58
CA ASN A 562 13.17 22.75 36.63
C ASN A 562 12.85 23.48 35.29
N SER A 563 11.64 24.02 35.10
CA SER A 563 11.18 24.55 33.80
C SER A 563 11.57 26.00 33.49
N ILE A 564 11.93 26.82 34.49
CA ILE A 564 11.94 28.29 34.35
C ILE A 564 13.20 28.86 33.66
N GLU A 565 14.35 28.20 33.77
CA GLU A 565 15.63 28.78 33.32
C GLU A 565 15.82 28.76 31.78
N SER A 566 15.06 27.91 31.06
CA SER A 566 15.18 27.80 29.59
C SER A 566 14.57 29.00 28.83
N LEU A 567 13.60 29.70 29.41
CA LEU A 567 12.84 30.76 28.71
C LEU A 567 13.62 32.08 28.54
N LYS A 568 14.60 32.37 29.40
CA LYS A 568 15.36 33.63 29.38
C LYS A 568 16.37 33.75 28.21
N LYS A 569 16.56 32.69 27.41
CA LYS A 569 17.63 32.62 26.38
C LYS A 569 17.16 32.83 24.93
N ILE A 570 15.85 32.94 24.69
CA ILE A 570 15.28 33.04 23.34
C ILE A 570 14.93 34.51 22.96
N LEU A 571 14.64 35.36 23.95
CA LEU A 571 14.15 36.74 23.75
C LEU A 571 15.22 37.79 23.35
N SER A 572 16.45 37.39 23.04
CA SER A 572 17.60 38.32 22.89
C SER A 572 18.27 38.32 21.50
N ILE A 573 17.63 37.77 20.46
CA ILE A 573 18.24 37.61 19.11
C ILE A 573 17.46 38.32 17.98
N GLN A 574 16.23 38.79 18.22
CA GLN A 574 15.41 39.47 17.22
C GLN A 574 15.10 40.94 17.60
N ASN A 575 16.06 41.85 17.36
CA ASN A 575 15.81 43.28 17.12
C ASN A 575 17.10 44.05 16.77
N SER A 576 17.43 44.15 15.47
CA SER A 576 18.34 45.10 14.78
C SER A 576 18.76 44.51 13.42
N GLN A 577 18.79 45.20 12.28
CA GLN A 577 18.21 46.49 11.87
C GLN A 577 18.22 46.54 10.32
N GLU A 578 17.39 47.36 9.66
CA GLU A 578 17.33 47.46 8.18
C GLU A 578 18.13 48.66 7.61
N HIS A 579 18.46 48.59 6.30
CA HIS A 579 19.04 49.65 5.44
C HIS A 579 20.49 50.13 5.79
N ASP A 580 21.37 50.56 4.86
CA ASP A 580 21.13 51.08 3.51
C ASP A 580 22.33 50.98 2.49
N SER A 581 22.00 51.03 1.19
CA SER A 581 22.69 51.48 -0.04
C SER A 581 24.23 51.34 -0.37
N LYS A 582 24.49 51.00 -1.66
CA LYS A 582 25.53 51.51 -2.63
C LYS A 582 27.00 51.01 -2.71
N ASN A 583 27.28 50.37 -3.86
CA ASN A 583 28.37 50.63 -4.86
C ASN A 583 29.85 50.16 -4.74
N ASN A 584 30.39 49.83 -5.93
CA ASN A 584 31.78 49.84 -6.44
C ASN A 584 32.80 48.69 -6.14
N ASP A 585 32.87 47.78 -7.12
CA ASP A 585 34.06 47.43 -7.95
C ASP A 585 35.36 46.75 -7.43
N VAL A 586 35.78 45.72 -8.19
CA VAL A 586 37.17 45.35 -8.58
C VAL A 586 38.13 44.89 -7.44
N THR A 587 38.62 43.64 -7.39
CA THR A 587 39.58 43.08 -8.38
C THR A 587 39.77 41.53 -8.35
N HIS A 588 39.91 40.92 -9.54
CA HIS A 588 40.83 39.83 -9.98
C HIS A 588 40.98 38.42 -9.32
N CYS A 589 41.02 37.42 -10.23
CA CYS A 589 41.70 36.09 -10.18
C CYS A 589 41.14 34.99 -9.24
N SER A 590 41.23 33.68 -9.57
CA SER A 590 41.97 33.01 -10.66
C SER A 590 41.20 31.81 -11.27
N LYS A 591 41.71 31.23 -12.38
CA LYS A 591 41.02 30.21 -13.20
C LYS A 591 41.54 28.77 -13.01
N ASN A 592 40.61 27.82 -13.20
CA ASN A 592 40.75 26.53 -13.92
C ASN A 592 41.54 25.32 -13.36
N ILE A 593 41.09 24.13 -13.82
CA ILE A 593 41.75 22.80 -13.94
C ILE A 593 41.94 21.97 -12.65
N LEU A 594 41.07 20.95 -12.49
CA LEU A 594 41.44 19.55 -12.22
C LEU A 594 40.45 18.66 -13.03
N THR A 595 40.85 18.03 -14.13
CA THR A 595 41.65 16.78 -14.29
C THR A 595 40.90 15.48 -14.01
N GLN A 596 41.02 14.54 -14.96
CA GLN A 596 40.59 13.16 -14.83
C GLN A 596 41.38 12.45 -13.73
N SER A 597 40.74 11.53 -12.98
CA SER A 597 41.43 10.57 -12.14
C SER A 597 40.91 9.15 -12.39
N ASN A 598 41.73 8.34 -13.06
CA ASN A 598 41.52 6.90 -13.18
C ASN A 598 41.57 6.27 -11.78
N SER A 599 40.56 5.48 -11.39
CA SER A 599 40.66 4.59 -10.24
C SER A 599 40.69 3.12 -10.71
N GLN A 600 41.71 2.38 -10.25
CA GLN A 600 42.02 1.04 -10.73
C GLN A 600 41.25 -0.03 -9.94
N HIS A 601 40.13 -0.53 -10.48
CA HIS A 601 39.54 -1.76 -9.93
C HIS A 601 40.35 -3.00 -10.36
N LYS A 602 40.75 -3.79 -9.36
CA LYS A 602 41.80 -4.81 -9.48
C LYS A 602 41.28 -6.12 -10.07
N ASP A 603 41.55 -6.32 -11.34
CA ASP A 603 41.28 -7.56 -12.06
C ASP A 603 42.11 -8.74 -11.49
N LYS A 604 41.45 -9.65 -10.75
CA LYS A 604 42.08 -10.84 -10.15
C LYS A 604 41.14 -12.05 -10.03
N ARG A 605 40.84 -12.72 -11.16
CA ARG A 605 40.96 -14.19 -11.35
C ARG A 605 40.29 -14.70 -12.65
N SER A 606 40.95 -14.51 -13.79
CA SER A 606 40.87 -15.50 -14.87
C SER A 606 41.80 -16.69 -14.58
N LYS A 607 41.67 -17.80 -15.34
CA LYS A 607 42.36 -19.11 -15.19
C LYS A 607 41.85 -20.03 -14.06
N PHE A 608 40.67 -20.64 -14.24
CA PHE A 608 40.42 -22.02 -13.79
C PHE A 608 39.77 -22.85 -14.91
N LYS A 609 40.19 -24.10 -15.06
CA LYS A 609 39.96 -24.92 -16.27
C LYS A 609 38.58 -25.61 -16.29
N SER A 610 38.11 -25.94 -17.49
CA SER A 610 36.82 -26.55 -17.87
C SER A 610 36.42 -27.89 -17.21
N ASN A 611 37.18 -28.41 -16.23
CA ASN A 611 36.86 -29.65 -15.51
C ASN A 611 35.87 -29.46 -14.35
N ASN A 612 35.28 -28.28 -14.17
CA ASN A 612 34.54 -27.94 -12.95
C ASN A 612 33.08 -28.43 -12.93
N PHE A 613 32.38 -28.48 -14.07
CA PHE A 613 30.99 -28.97 -14.15
C PHE A 613 30.90 -30.46 -13.73
N LYS A 614 31.67 -31.33 -14.39
CA LYS A 614 31.80 -32.76 -14.04
C LYS A 614 32.33 -32.97 -12.61
N ARG A 615 33.10 -32.03 -12.03
CA ARG A 615 33.52 -32.08 -10.61
C ARG A 615 32.43 -31.66 -9.62
N LYS A 616 31.64 -30.61 -9.90
CA LYS A 616 30.47 -30.23 -9.09
C LYS A 616 29.46 -31.38 -8.99
N LEU A 617 29.09 -32.02 -10.10
CA LEU A 617 28.18 -33.17 -10.06
C LEU A 617 28.79 -34.39 -9.32
N ARG A 618 30.08 -34.68 -9.53
CA ARG A 618 30.76 -35.85 -8.93
C ARG A 618 31.24 -35.65 -7.47
N SER A 619 31.22 -34.44 -6.91
CA SER A 619 31.53 -34.22 -5.49
C SER A 619 30.33 -34.56 -4.60
N PHE A 620 29.13 -34.09 -4.96
CA PHE A 620 27.91 -34.33 -4.18
C PHE A 620 27.53 -35.82 -4.04
N THR A 621 27.81 -36.65 -5.05
CA THR A 621 27.59 -38.10 -4.98
C THR A 621 28.54 -38.80 -3.99
N LYS A 622 29.77 -38.29 -3.80
CA LYS A 622 30.73 -38.82 -2.83
C LYS A 622 30.36 -38.51 -1.37
N ASP A 623 29.75 -37.35 -1.10
CA ASP A 623 29.31 -37.02 0.27
C ASP A 623 27.99 -37.69 0.66
N LYS A 624 27.02 -37.85 -0.25
CA LYS A 624 25.83 -38.68 0.01
C LYS A 624 26.21 -40.13 0.35
N SER A 625 27.12 -40.73 -0.43
CA SER A 625 27.56 -42.12 -0.22
C SER A 625 28.42 -42.30 1.04
N ARG A 626 29.29 -41.33 1.38
CA ARG A 626 30.00 -41.32 2.68
C ARG A 626 29.05 -41.21 3.87
N LYS A 627 28.01 -40.37 3.81
CA LYS A 627 27.02 -40.26 4.90
C LYS A 627 26.18 -41.53 5.07
N LYS A 628 25.73 -42.20 3.98
CA LYS A 628 25.06 -43.51 4.09
C LYS A 628 25.97 -44.62 4.63
N ARG A 629 27.24 -44.72 4.18
CA ARG A 629 28.18 -45.75 4.69
C ARG A 629 28.52 -45.60 6.18
N LYS A 630 28.51 -44.36 6.73
CA LYS A 630 28.65 -44.12 8.17
C LYS A 630 27.43 -44.53 9.02
N HIS A 631 26.27 -44.76 8.41
CA HIS A 631 25.08 -45.25 9.12
C HIS A 631 25.02 -46.79 9.18
N PHE A 632 25.48 -47.48 8.12
CA PHE A 632 25.55 -48.95 8.13
C PHE A 632 26.63 -49.47 9.10
N LYS A 633 27.82 -48.87 9.13
CA LYS A 633 28.89 -49.19 10.12
C LYS A 633 28.61 -48.67 11.54
N ARG A 634 27.35 -48.72 11.96
CA ARG A 634 26.85 -48.40 13.31
C ARG A 634 25.60 -49.22 13.66
N ALA A 635 25.31 -50.24 12.87
CA ALA A 635 24.23 -51.22 13.03
C ALA A 635 24.73 -52.65 12.68
N GLU A 636 26.05 -52.84 12.81
CA GLU A 636 26.81 -54.09 12.88
C GLU A 636 27.64 -54.00 14.16
#